data_AF-I6ZYV9-F1
#
_entry.id   AF-I6ZYV9-F1
#
_cell.length_a   1.000
_cell.length_b   1.000
_cell.length_c   1.000
_cell.angle_alpha   90.00
_cell.angle_beta   90.00
_cell.angle_gamma   90.00
#
_symmetry.space_group_name_H-M   'P 1'
#
loop_
_entity.id
_entity.type
_entity.pdbx_description
1 polymer ?
#
loop_
_entity_poly.entity_id
_entity_poly.type
_entity_poly.pdbx_seq_one_letter_code
_entity_poly.pdbx_strand_id
1 'polypeptide(L)'
;MAGGVGIKLKKGANVSDLSPVLDKFNAKIIQDFDKQGVGWIEFPDSITVMTVISELQKSEIVEIAEPNFIGRAHLLPNDEYFNDYQWALRNTGQVPPGGTSGADISITEAWDITTGNPDVLIAVLDGGIPMQNGSLSHPDLDNTNKFLLGEDCTSDPDNIVRDYYGHGTHVAGIIGAEANNSEGIVGVVWNCKLLIVQVFQDNYFTTQYFYDAVHSAVDYAQNHNYRLVINFSGGWWSEPELIDYAIEYADSYNVTIVASVGNRAQPNAVDWPAAYSSSYDNVIAVSATDHNDEFATMYSNAGPEVNVSAPGGWGWYEDENNDWIYDGQSNDGKNIYSTFPNYSFNLQYGTDATQEYGYLAGTSMAAPHVSGVAGLILSINPDLTPSQIRSILQQTADNLGDTGFDNYYGYGRINAYKALKYTLENYGGTLSGNVTFTEDLTIASGKLLTIEPGTTVNFASGTQLIVHGRIVAEDATFQPVSGAAWKGILIDGSTASSFDNCTITGCTQDYNSYGLILGGYNSVSHEVYDCYIEGSAAAVWIKGDSDPIINNSYLKASGSANVILSTDNSDGKINNCKLYSSGSSVVHGHMNMNSATPSYNYPSDGLNIIDGSNFASAGSSIYVSGGYPYFLYGYNTIPSRQMLYQYSNYSGSSRDARYNYWGGSAPAVEGTVNYTPYLTTPHANVGPDWTLSKKSFNNKAVDENNPLADAWKEYFNKNYTKSKEMAKALFQSRNTEEQSCEILFLWMKSAMREGTLKEEENTLLSINKDNSIYELTRYESLRWLSKLAVSRGEFKKAEEYALSIPNTSLMGREILFDVASEIMNKWGDIEKAESILDKLTERYDDNETYKEKQFVIGLYNKKNIYSRPNKKEENQNIENISNLVSLSEAYPNPFNPTTVISYSIPNDSKVTLKVFDILGREVTTLVNEVKPAGTYQVNFNGNNLSSGIYIYSLITDKQIITKKMLLIK
;
A
#
# COMPACT_ATOMS: atom_id res chain seq x y z
N MET A 1 1.67 -28.20 -1.96
CA MET A 1 0.84 -29.26 -2.57
C MET A 1 1.75 -30.10 -3.43
N ALA A 2 1.51 -31.42 -3.49
CA ALA A 2 2.25 -32.29 -4.38
C ALA A 2 2.07 -31.86 -5.83
N GLY A 3 3.14 -31.92 -6.63
CA GLY A 3 3.11 -31.53 -8.04
C GLY A 3 2.11 -32.40 -8.80
N GLY A 4 1.18 -31.76 -9.53
CA GLY A 4 0.19 -32.45 -10.35
C GLY A 4 0.30 -32.04 -11.83
N VAL A 5 -0.08 -32.94 -12.74
CA VAL A 5 -0.11 -32.70 -14.20
C VAL A 5 -1.45 -33.12 -14.77
N GLY A 6 -2.03 -32.25 -15.59
CA GLY A 6 -3.20 -32.51 -16.42
C GLY A 6 -2.78 -33.11 -17.75
N ILE A 7 -3.48 -34.16 -18.18
CA ILE A 7 -3.15 -34.91 -19.38
C ILE A 7 -4.39 -35.02 -20.26
N LYS A 8 -4.25 -34.64 -21.53
CA LYS A 8 -5.19 -35.00 -22.60
C LYS A 8 -4.57 -36.07 -23.49
N LEU A 9 -5.24 -37.19 -23.66
CA LEU A 9 -4.86 -38.26 -24.57
C LEU A 9 -5.39 -38.01 -25.97
N LYS A 10 -4.63 -38.43 -26.99
CA LYS A 10 -5.09 -38.41 -28.38
C LYS A 10 -6.28 -39.36 -28.55
N LYS A 11 -7.19 -39.01 -29.45
CA LYS A 11 -8.38 -39.81 -29.75
C LYS A 11 -8.03 -41.26 -30.10
N GLY A 12 -8.54 -42.20 -29.30
CA GLY A 12 -8.33 -43.65 -29.48
C GLY A 12 -7.13 -44.24 -28.74
N ALA A 13 -6.34 -43.43 -28.03
CA ALA A 13 -5.27 -43.91 -27.16
C ALA A 13 -5.82 -44.61 -25.90
N ASN A 14 -5.06 -45.58 -25.37
CA ASN A 14 -5.43 -46.31 -24.17
C ASN A 14 -4.65 -45.79 -22.94
N VAL A 15 -5.35 -45.60 -21.82
CA VAL A 15 -4.76 -45.07 -20.57
C VAL A 15 -3.64 -45.98 -20.05
N SER A 16 -3.71 -47.29 -20.30
CA SER A 16 -2.67 -48.26 -19.93
C SER A 16 -1.29 -47.93 -20.51
N ASP A 17 -1.24 -47.18 -21.60
CA ASP A 17 0.01 -46.87 -22.29
C ASP A 17 0.79 -45.74 -21.57
N LEU A 18 0.21 -45.12 -20.54
CA LEU A 18 0.90 -44.17 -19.64
C LEU A 18 1.72 -44.84 -18.55
N SER A 19 1.55 -46.15 -18.30
CA SER A 19 2.25 -46.88 -17.22
C SER A 19 3.77 -46.66 -17.16
N PRO A 20 4.52 -46.62 -18.28
CA PRO A 20 5.97 -46.38 -18.23
C PRO A 20 6.35 -45.03 -17.60
N VAL A 21 5.54 -43.99 -17.83
CA VAL A 21 5.77 -42.65 -17.27
C VAL A 21 5.35 -42.60 -15.81
N LEU A 22 4.22 -43.24 -15.46
CA LEU A 22 3.75 -43.35 -14.09
C LEU A 22 4.76 -44.07 -13.19
N ASP A 23 5.29 -45.21 -13.65
CA ASP A 23 6.27 -46.00 -12.91
C ASP A 23 7.60 -45.23 -12.75
N LYS A 24 8.04 -44.53 -13.80
CA LYS A 24 9.30 -43.77 -13.81
C LYS A 24 9.32 -42.65 -12.76
N PHE A 25 8.20 -41.98 -12.54
CA PHE A 25 8.11 -40.85 -11.60
C PHE A 25 7.39 -41.19 -10.29
N ASN A 26 7.08 -42.47 -10.06
CA ASN A 26 6.23 -42.90 -8.95
C ASN A 26 4.92 -42.07 -8.88
N ALA A 27 4.37 -41.77 -10.06
CA ALA A 27 3.19 -40.94 -10.22
C ALA A 27 1.91 -41.79 -10.11
N LYS A 28 0.84 -41.20 -9.57
CA LYS A 28 -0.46 -41.85 -9.41
C LYS A 28 -1.52 -41.06 -10.16
N ILE A 29 -2.45 -41.77 -10.79
CA ILE A 29 -3.66 -41.16 -11.33
C ILE A 29 -4.53 -40.74 -10.14
N ILE A 30 -4.83 -39.46 -10.04
CA ILE A 30 -5.68 -38.87 -8.99
C ILE A 30 -7.09 -38.58 -9.50
N GLN A 31 -7.26 -38.47 -10.81
CA GLN A 31 -8.55 -38.39 -11.47
C GLN A 31 -8.49 -39.18 -12.78
N ASP A 32 -9.41 -40.14 -12.93
CA ASP A 32 -9.50 -40.98 -14.10
C ASP A 32 -9.80 -40.18 -15.37
N PHE A 33 -9.36 -40.73 -16.51
CA PHE A 33 -9.55 -40.12 -17.81
C PHE A 33 -11.02 -40.16 -18.24
N ASP A 34 -11.59 -39.00 -18.55
CA ASP A 34 -12.98 -38.85 -18.96
C ASP A 34 -13.24 -39.31 -20.41
N LYS A 35 -14.49 -39.14 -20.89
CA LYS A 35 -14.86 -39.49 -22.28
C LYS A 35 -14.14 -38.65 -23.34
N GLN A 36 -13.56 -37.51 -22.95
CA GLN A 36 -12.76 -36.64 -23.81
C GLN A 36 -11.26 -37.00 -23.74
N GLY A 37 -10.89 -37.98 -22.92
CA GLY A 37 -9.51 -38.41 -22.73
C GLY A 37 -8.71 -37.48 -21.83
N VAL A 38 -9.36 -36.75 -20.90
CA VAL A 38 -8.71 -35.84 -19.95
C VAL A 38 -8.64 -36.46 -18.57
N GLY A 39 -7.45 -36.52 -17.96
CA GLY A 39 -7.21 -37.06 -16.63
C GLY A 39 -6.03 -36.38 -15.91
N TRP A 40 -5.83 -36.71 -14.63
CA TRP A 40 -4.86 -36.02 -13.77
C TRP A 40 -3.95 -37.00 -13.02
N ILE A 41 -2.68 -36.63 -12.88
CA ILE A 41 -1.68 -37.41 -12.12
C ILE A 41 -1.00 -36.56 -11.03
N GLU A 42 -0.63 -37.17 -9.91
CA GLU A 42 0.25 -36.59 -8.87
C GLU A 42 1.57 -37.35 -8.80
N PHE A 43 2.62 -36.72 -8.28
CA PHE A 43 3.93 -37.35 -8.02
C PHE A 43 4.60 -36.72 -6.77
N PRO A 44 5.59 -37.39 -6.15
CA PRO A 44 6.25 -36.88 -4.95
C PRO A 44 6.89 -35.49 -5.13
N ASP A 45 6.79 -34.64 -4.11
CA ASP A 45 7.28 -33.23 -4.08
C ASP A 45 8.75 -33.06 -4.48
N SER A 46 9.57 -34.10 -4.34
CA SER A 46 10.96 -34.12 -4.77
C SER A 46 11.18 -34.06 -6.29
N ILE A 47 10.12 -34.23 -7.10
CA ILE A 47 10.18 -34.27 -8.57
C ILE A 47 9.55 -33.00 -9.14
N THR A 48 10.24 -32.32 -10.05
CA THR A 48 9.74 -31.08 -10.65
C THR A 48 8.67 -31.35 -11.73
N VAL A 49 7.60 -30.57 -11.70
CA VAL A 49 6.46 -30.69 -12.64
C VAL A 49 6.89 -30.65 -14.11
N MET A 50 7.82 -29.76 -14.45
CA MET A 50 8.34 -29.63 -15.82
C MET A 50 9.10 -30.86 -16.32
N THR A 51 9.73 -31.62 -15.42
CA THR A 51 10.42 -32.87 -15.79
C THR A 51 9.41 -33.94 -16.22
N VAL A 52 8.28 -34.02 -15.51
CA VAL A 52 7.20 -34.98 -15.81
C VAL A 52 6.50 -34.59 -17.12
N ILE A 53 6.20 -33.30 -17.31
CA ILE A 53 5.61 -32.78 -18.56
C ILE A 53 6.51 -33.06 -19.76
N SER A 54 7.81 -32.75 -19.64
CA SER A 54 8.78 -32.96 -20.72
C SER A 54 8.88 -34.44 -21.14
N GLU A 55 8.62 -35.37 -20.22
CA GLU A 55 8.59 -36.79 -20.53
C GLU A 55 7.25 -37.22 -21.15
N LEU A 56 6.12 -36.72 -20.64
CA LEU A 56 4.79 -36.97 -21.20
C LEU A 56 4.67 -36.46 -22.64
N GLN A 57 5.28 -35.30 -22.94
CA GLN A 57 5.30 -34.72 -24.29
C GLN A 57 6.10 -35.57 -25.32
N LYS A 58 6.98 -36.47 -24.87
CA LYS A 58 7.66 -37.43 -25.77
C LYS A 58 6.77 -38.60 -26.15
N SER A 59 5.65 -38.80 -25.45
CA SER A 59 4.74 -39.91 -25.68
C SER A 59 3.88 -39.68 -26.91
N GLU A 60 3.78 -40.68 -27.78
CA GLU A 60 2.96 -40.58 -29.00
C GLU A 60 1.45 -40.53 -28.71
N ILE A 61 1.03 -40.92 -27.51
CA ILE A 61 -0.38 -40.98 -27.10
C ILE A 61 -0.89 -39.73 -26.37
N VAL A 62 0.01 -38.85 -25.92
CA VAL A 62 -0.34 -37.61 -25.21
C VAL A 62 -0.55 -36.50 -26.23
N GLU A 63 -1.70 -35.85 -26.17
CA GLU A 63 -2.04 -34.65 -26.96
C GLU A 63 -1.62 -33.38 -26.23
N ILE A 64 -1.92 -33.30 -24.92
CA ILE A 64 -1.58 -32.19 -24.05
C ILE A 64 -1.06 -32.75 -22.72
N ALA A 65 0.02 -32.17 -22.21
CA ALA A 65 0.46 -32.35 -20.83
C ALA A 65 0.83 -30.97 -20.28
N GLU A 66 0.19 -30.58 -19.18
CA GLU A 66 0.35 -29.26 -18.58
C GLU A 66 0.35 -29.34 -17.05
N PRO A 67 0.91 -28.35 -16.35
CA PRO A 67 0.82 -28.30 -14.88
C PRO A 67 -0.65 -28.30 -14.44
N ASN A 68 -0.93 -28.89 -13.28
CA ASN A 68 -2.19 -28.61 -12.60
C ASN A 68 -2.18 -27.17 -12.10
N PHE A 69 -2.68 -26.28 -12.94
CA PHE A 69 -2.80 -24.86 -12.64
C PHE A 69 -3.80 -24.69 -11.49
N ILE A 70 -3.33 -24.09 -10.40
CA ILE A 70 -4.21 -23.71 -9.30
C ILE A 70 -5.01 -22.49 -9.77
N GLY A 71 -6.27 -22.71 -10.13
CA GLY A 71 -7.24 -21.63 -10.31
C GLY A 71 -7.77 -21.12 -8.97
N ARG A 72 -8.28 -19.89 -8.95
CA ARG A 72 -8.96 -19.30 -7.79
C ARG A 72 -10.26 -18.63 -8.19
N ALA A 73 -11.15 -18.51 -7.20
CA ALA A 73 -12.23 -17.55 -7.23
C ALA A 73 -11.63 -16.14 -7.08
N HIS A 74 -11.95 -15.24 -8.02
CA HIS A 74 -11.78 -13.79 -7.85
C HIS A 74 -12.61 -13.32 -6.65
N LEU A 75 -12.40 -12.09 -6.16
CA LEU A 75 -13.36 -11.45 -5.26
C LEU A 75 -14.69 -11.29 -6.02
N LEU A 76 -15.52 -12.33 -5.94
CA LEU A 76 -16.86 -12.34 -6.51
C LEU A 76 -17.85 -11.96 -5.41
N PRO A 77 -18.73 -10.98 -5.67
CA PRO A 77 -19.85 -10.68 -4.81
C PRO A 77 -20.73 -11.92 -4.59
N ASN A 78 -21.37 -12.00 -3.42
CA ASN A 78 -22.31 -13.08 -3.09
C ASN A 78 -23.77 -12.76 -3.47
N ASP A 79 -23.99 -11.60 -4.09
CA ASP A 79 -25.26 -10.99 -4.46
C ASP A 79 -26.01 -11.87 -5.49
N GLU A 80 -27.32 -12.02 -5.29
CA GLU A 80 -28.15 -13.07 -5.92
C GLU A 80 -28.08 -13.05 -7.45
N TYR A 81 -28.07 -11.85 -8.04
CA TYR A 81 -28.23 -11.64 -9.48
C TYR A 81 -26.91 -11.38 -10.21
N PHE A 82 -25.78 -11.31 -9.50
CA PHE A 82 -24.50 -10.94 -10.08
C PHE A 82 -24.03 -11.89 -11.19
N ASN A 83 -24.03 -13.21 -10.92
CA ASN A 83 -23.47 -14.18 -11.87
C ASN A 83 -24.34 -14.42 -13.10
N ASP A 84 -25.66 -14.34 -12.93
CA ASP A 84 -26.61 -14.75 -13.96
C ASP A 84 -27.04 -13.58 -14.85
N TYR A 85 -27.08 -12.35 -14.32
CA TYR A 85 -27.71 -11.22 -15.00
C TYR A 85 -26.77 -10.02 -15.29
N GLN A 86 -25.72 -9.81 -14.48
CA GLN A 86 -24.85 -8.63 -14.62
C GLN A 86 -23.67 -8.84 -15.59
N TRP A 87 -23.97 -9.19 -16.84
CA TRP A 87 -22.94 -9.44 -17.87
C TRP A 87 -22.01 -8.25 -18.08
N ALA A 88 -22.49 -7.01 -17.92
CA ALA A 88 -21.68 -5.80 -18.07
C ALA A 88 -20.49 -5.73 -17.09
N LEU A 89 -20.62 -6.39 -15.93
CA LEU A 89 -19.58 -6.52 -14.92
C LEU A 89 -18.79 -7.82 -15.10
N ARG A 90 -19.46 -8.90 -15.56
CA ARG A 90 -18.85 -10.21 -15.75
C ARG A 90 -19.53 -10.99 -16.89
N ASN A 91 -18.94 -10.93 -18.06
CA ASN A 91 -19.41 -11.62 -19.26
C ASN A 91 -18.60 -12.91 -19.48
N THR A 92 -19.22 -14.02 -19.11
CA THR A 92 -18.68 -15.37 -19.30
C THR A 92 -19.21 -16.05 -20.57
N GLY A 93 -20.01 -15.34 -21.37
CA GLY A 93 -20.84 -15.93 -22.43
C GLY A 93 -22.05 -16.69 -21.86
N GLN A 94 -22.55 -16.28 -20.68
CA GLN A 94 -23.70 -16.91 -20.02
C GLN A 94 -24.95 -16.89 -20.90
N VAL A 95 -25.79 -17.91 -20.81
CA VAL A 95 -27.02 -18.03 -21.61
C VAL A 95 -28.24 -18.21 -20.68
N PRO A 96 -29.24 -17.30 -20.72
CA PRO A 96 -29.27 -16.01 -21.44
C PRO A 96 -28.29 -14.98 -20.82
N PRO A 97 -27.90 -13.91 -21.54
CA PRO A 97 -28.30 -13.55 -22.91
C PRO A 97 -27.57 -14.29 -24.06
N GLY A 98 -26.45 -14.95 -23.79
CA GLY A 98 -25.37 -15.16 -24.75
C GLY A 98 -24.40 -13.96 -24.73
N GLY A 99 -23.32 -14.01 -25.49
CA GLY A 99 -22.37 -12.90 -25.55
C GLY A 99 -20.93 -13.32 -25.81
N THR A 100 -20.07 -12.35 -26.10
CA THR A 100 -18.62 -12.57 -26.21
C THR A 100 -18.02 -12.57 -24.82
N SER A 101 -17.38 -13.66 -24.40
CA SER A 101 -16.72 -13.68 -23.08
C SER A 101 -15.62 -12.61 -23.00
N GLY A 102 -15.59 -11.86 -21.91
CA GLY A 102 -14.73 -10.68 -21.75
C GLY A 102 -15.28 -9.41 -22.39
N ALA A 103 -16.50 -9.44 -22.97
CA ALA A 103 -17.27 -8.26 -23.35
C ALA A 103 -17.91 -7.60 -22.11
N ASP A 104 -17.07 -7.15 -21.18
CA ASP A 104 -17.40 -6.54 -19.89
C ASP A 104 -16.31 -5.54 -19.46
N ILE A 105 -16.54 -4.75 -18.41
CA ILE A 105 -15.56 -3.75 -17.97
C ILE A 105 -14.36 -4.30 -17.18
N SER A 106 -14.19 -5.63 -17.07
CA SER A 106 -13.16 -6.29 -16.27
C SER A 106 -13.12 -5.82 -14.80
N ILE A 107 -14.29 -5.73 -14.16
CA ILE A 107 -14.40 -5.19 -12.79
C ILE A 107 -13.97 -6.18 -11.72
N THR A 108 -14.12 -7.49 -11.96
CA THR A 108 -13.84 -8.53 -10.95
C THR A 108 -12.39 -8.53 -10.50
N GLU A 109 -11.48 -8.31 -11.43
CA GLU A 109 -10.05 -8.16 -11.19
C GLU A 109 -9.71 -6.77 -10.63
N ALA A 110 -10.51 -5.76 -10.96
CA ALA A 110 -10.34 -4.42 -10.41
C ALA A 110 -10.67 -4.38 -8.90
N TRP A 111 -11.68 -5.13 -8.46
CA TRP A 111 -12.03 -5.26 -7.04
C TRP A 111 -10.97 -5.97 -6.21
N ASP A 112 -10.12 -6.79 -6.84
CA ASP A 112 -8.91 -7.32 -6.20
C ASP A 112 -7.85 -6.22 -5.95
N ILE A 113 -8.00 -5.00 -6.50
CA ILE A 113 -7.14 -3.83 -6.21
C ILE A 113 -7.81 -2.90 -5.20
N THR A 114 -9.04 -2.47 -5.48
CA THR A 114 -9.86 -1.69 -4.55
C THR A 114 -11.33 -1.81 -4.92
N THR A 115 -12.18 -1.78 -3.89
CA THR A 115 -13.64 -1.72 -4.04
C THR A 115 -14.19 -0.31 -3.81
N GLY A 116 -13.31 0.68 -3.69
CA GLY A 116 -13.64 2.09 -3.48
C GLY A 116 -13.22 2.64 -2.13
N ASN A 117 -13.26 3.96 -1.99
CA ASN A 117 -12.91 4.71 -0.78
C ASN A 117 -14.09 5.61 -0.36
N PRO A 118 -14.52 5.58 0.92
CA PRO A 118 -15.63 6.40 1.41
C PRO A 118 -15.39 7.92 1.38
N ASP A 119 -14.15 8.37 1.14
CA ASP A 119 -13.80 9.78 0.92
C ASP A 119 -13.94 10.22 -0.55
N VAL A 120 -14.32 9.29 -1.43
CA VAL A 120 -14.70 9.57 -2.83
C VAL A 120 -16.23 9.56 -2.93
N LEU A 121 -16.76 10.65 -3.46
CA LEU A 121 -18.18 10.90 -3.67
C LEU A 121 -18.49 10.85 -5.17
N ILE A 122 -19.53 10.11 -5.55
CA ILE A 122 -20.07 10.09 -6.90
C ILE A 122 -21.46 10.72 -6.86
N ALA A 123 -21.63 11.92 -7.41
CA ALA A 123 -22.95 12.52 -7.52
C ALA A 123 -23.70 11.94 -8.71
N VAL A 124 -24.95 11.54 -8.49
CA VAL A 124 -25.88 11.06 -9.50
C VAL A 124 -26.90 12.17 -9.74
N LEU A 125 -26.74 12.90 -10.86
CA LEU A 125 -27.64 13.97 -11.27
C LEU A 125 -28.72 13.36 -12.17
N ASP A 126 -29.85 12.95 -11.60
CA ASP A 126 -30.83 12.11 -12.31
C ASP A 126 -32.25 12.26 -11.74
N GLY A 127 -33.14 11.28 -11.91
CA GLY A 127 -34.55 11.32 -11.47
C GLY A 127 -34.81 11.07 -9.99
N GLY A 128 -33.78 10.91 -9.16
CA GLY A 128 -33.90 10.62 -7.74
C GLY A 128 -33.56 9.17 -7.38
N ILE A 129 -33.99 8.71 -6.19
CA ILE A 129 -33.75 7.37 -5.64
C ILE A 129 -35.02 6.80 -4.97
N PRO A 130 -35.15 5.48 -4.71
CA PRO A 130 -36.37 4.91 -4.13
C PRO A 130 -36.63 5.38 -2.70
N MET A 131 -37.60 6.29 -2.55
CA MET A 131 -38.01 6.85 -1.27
C MET A 131 -39.45 6.45 -0.92
N GLN A 132 -39.65 5.81 0.23
CA GLN A 132 -40.98 5.55 0.80
C GLN A 132 -41.05 6.11 2.22
N ASN A 133 -42.13 6.82 2.54
CA ASN A 133 -42.34 7.46 3.84
C ASN A 133 -41.17 8.35 4.31
N GLY A 134 -40.48 9.01 3.36
CA GLY A 134 -39.35 9.90 3.65
C GLY A 134 -38.04 9.18 3.99
N SER A 135 -37.89 7.90 3.66
CA SER A 135 -36.66 7.14 3.85
C SER A 135 -36.33 6.31 2.62
N LEU A 136 -35.03 6.02 2.44
CA LEU A 136 -34.57 5.06 1.44
C LEU A 136 -35.26 3.72 1.69
N SER A 137 -35.65 3.05 0.62
CA SER A 137 -36.58 1.92 0.71
C SER A 137 -36.16 0.66 -0.02
N HIS A 138 -35.21 0.76 -0.95
CA HIS A 138 -34.77 -0.36 -1.78
C HIS A 138 -33.64 -1.14 -1.09
N PRO A 139 -33.65 -2.50 -1.06
CA PRO A 139 -32.66 -3.30 -0.33
C PRO A 139 -31.20 -2.98 -0.67
N ASP A 140 -30.87 -2.83 -1.96
CA ASP A 140 -29.49 -2.48 -2.37
C ASP A 140 -29.15 -0.99 -2.26
N LEU A 141 -30.11 -0.14 -1.91
CA LEU A 141 -29.97 1.32 -1.93
C LEU A 141 -30.43 2.01 -0.63
N ASP A 142 -30.57 1.28 0.48
CA ASP A 142 -31.11 1.80 1.76
C ASP A 142 -30.04 2.20 2.79
N ASN A 143 -28.77 1.96 2.48
CA ASN A 143 -27.64 2.31 3.34
C ASN A 143 -27.40 3.83 3.37
N THR A 144 -27.95 4.50 4.37
CA THR A 144 -27.84 5.97 4.55
C THR A 144 -26.41 6.50 4.74
N ASN A 145 -25.42 5.64 5.02
CA ASN A 145 -24.01 6.04 5.06
C ASN A 145 -23.34 6.06 3.68
N LYS A 146 -23.90 5.30 2.73
CA LYS A 146 -23.45 5.19 1.34
C LYS A 146 -24.23 6.11 0.42
N PHE A 147 -25.56 6.10 0.50
CA PHE A 147 -26.46 6.92 -0.32
C PHE A 147 -26.86 8.18 0.44
N LEU A 148 -26.21 9.27 0.10
CA LEU A 148 -26.45 10.60 0.65
C LEU A 148 -27.50 11.31 -0.19
N LEU A 149 -28.46 11.95 0.47
CA LEU A 149 -29.49 12.75 -0.21
C LEU A 149 -28.98 14.17 -0.41
N GLY A 150 -28.91 14.60 -1.66
CA GLY A 150 -28.62 15.98 -2.07
C GLY A 150 -29.89 16.80 -2.26
N GLU A 151 -29.80 17.85 -3.07
CA GLU A 151 -30.94 18.70 -3.39
C GLU A 151 -31.88 18.08 -4.42
N ASP A 152 -33.16 18.45 -4.33
CA ASP A 152 -34.11 18.34 -5.41
C ASP A 152 -34.11 19.68 -6.16
N CYS A 153 -33.50 19.70 -7.33
CA CYS A 153 -33.37 20.90 -8.15
C CYS A 153 -34.58 21.11 -9.07
N THR A 154 -35.62 20.26 -8.96
CA THR A 154 -36.81 20.33 -9.82
C THR A 154 -37.87 21.28 -9.26
N SER A 155 -39.01 21.37 -9.96
CA SER A 155 -40.19 22.09 -9.44
C SER A 155 -41.11 21.21 -8.58
N ASP A 156 -40.64 20.05 -8.10
CA ASP A 156 -41.44 19.17 -7.24
C ASP A 156 -41.81 19.89 -5.92
N PRO A 157 -43.11 20.00 -5.59
CA PRO A 157 -43.55 20.65 -4.37
C PRO A 157 -43.18 19.89 -3.09
N ASP A 158 -42.87 18.59 -3.16
CA ASP A 158 -42.54 17.77 -1.99
C ASP A 158 -41.08 17.96 -1.56
N ASN A 159 -40.20 18.42 -2.46
CA ASN A 159 -38.77 18.65 -2.24
C ASN A 159 -38.06 17.42 -1.61
N ILE A 160 -38.43 16.24 -2.09
CA ILE A 160 -37.85 14.95 -1.73
C ILE A 160 -37.26 14.38 -3.00
N VAL A 161 -36.00 13.94 -2.93
CA VAL A 161 -35.25 13.30 -4.05
C VAL A 161 -35.80 11.90 -4.41
N ARG A 162 -37.07 11.83 -4.81
CA ARG A 162 -37.82 10.59 -5.02
C ARG A 162 -37.95 10.26 -6.50
N ASP A 163 -37.55 9.03 -6.83
CA ASP A 163 -37.68 8.55 -8.20
C ASP A 163 -39.10 8.07 -8.53
N TYR A 164 -39.80 8.81 -9.39
CA TYR A 164 -41.11 8.44 -9.94
C TYR A 164 -41.05 7.78 -11.32
N TYR A 165 -39.86 7.77 -11.93
CA TYR A 165 -39.64 7.35 -13.31
C TYR A 165 -38.82 6.06 -13.44
N GLY A 166 -37.95 5.77 -12.48
CA GLY A 166 -37.12 4.57 -12.36
C GLY A 166 -35.69 4.69 -12.90
N HIS A 167 -35.41 5.71 -13.72
CA HIS A 167 -34.11 5.89 -14.37
C HIS A 167 -32.98 6.22 -13.38
N GLY A 168 -33.22 7.13 -12.44
CA GLY A 168 -32.22 7.53 -11.45
C GLY A 168 -31.84 6.37 -10.52
N THR A 169 -32.83 5.57 -10.14
CA THR A 169 -32.65 4.34 -9.39
C THR A 169 -31.77 3.35 -10.14
N HIS A 170 -32.02 3.13 -11.43
CA HIS A 170 -31.26 2.19 -12.26
C HIS A 170 -29.81 2.61 -12.43
N VAL A 171 -29.58 3.90 -12.68
CA VAL A 171 -28.25 4.53 -12.75
C VAL A 171 -27.49 4.41 -11.41
N ALA A 172 -28.16 4.69 -10.28
CA ALA A 172 -27.55 4.58 -8.96
C ALA A 172 -27.15 3.13 -8.64
N GLY A 173 -27.96 2.14 -9.03
CA GLY A 173 -27.64 0.72 -8.87
C GLY A 173 -26.39 0.30 -9.64
N ILE A 174 -26.26 0.72 -10.90
CA ILE A 174 -25.08 0.42 -11.73
C ILE A 174 -23.82 0.99 -11.06
N ILE A 175 -23.88 2.24 -10.59
CA ILE A 175 -22.73 2.87 -9.95
C ILE A 175 -22.40 2.15 -8.65
N GLY A 176 -23.37 1.97 -7.75
CA GLY A 176 -23.06 1.68 -6.37
C GLY A 176 -24.13 0.97 -5.57
N ALA A 177 -24.93 0.07 -6.15
CA ALA A 177 -25.69 -0.91 -5.36
C ALA A 177 -24.79 -1.55 -4.27
N GLU A 178 -25.37 -1.83 -3.10
CA GLU A 178 -24.68 -2.50 -1.99
C GLU A 178 -24.07 -3.83 -2.48
N ALA A 179 -22.95 -4.23 -1.89
CA ALA A 179 -22.23 -5.42 -2.32
C ALA A 179 -22.11 -6.41 -1.17
N ASN A 180 -22.07 -7.69 -1.48
CA ASN A 180 -21.95 -8.78 -0.51
C ASN A 180 -23.07 -8.85 0.53
N ASN A 181 -24.27 -8.36 0.20
CA ASN A 181 -25.43 -8.43 1.10
C ASN A 181 -26.27 -9.71 0.89
N SER A 182 -25.88 -10.58 -0.05
CA SER A 182 -26.58 -11.82 -0.46
C SER A 182 -27.96 -11.59 -1.06
N GLU A 183 -28.24 -10.38 -1.52
CA GLU A 183 -29.49 -9.93 -2.12
C GLU A 183 -29.18 -9.22 -3.44
N GLY A 184 -30.12 -9.18 -4.36
CA GLY A 184 -30.07 -8.20 -5.44
C GLY A 184 -28.83 -8.22 -6.35
N ILE A 185 -28.35 -7.03 -6.68
CA ILE A 185 -27.25 -6.76 -7.60
C ILE A 185 -26.10 -6.02 -6.91
N VAL A 186 -24.93 -6.00 -7.54
CA VAL A 186 -23.77 -5.22 -7.07
C VAL A 186 -23.47 -4.03 -8.00
N GLY A 187 -23.08 -2.90 -7.43
CA GLY A 187 -22.59 -1.74 -8.20
C GLY A 187 -21.09 -1.80 -8.47
N VAL A 188 -20.61 -0.96 -9.41
CA VAL A 188 -19.18 -0.83 -9.72
C VAL A 188 -18.34 -0.46 -8.49
N VAL A 189 -18.85 0.42 -7.62
CA VAL A 189 -18.20 0.81 -6.35
C VAL A 189 -18.94 0.25 -5.14
N TRP A 190 -18.20 -0.42 -4.26
CA TRP A 190 -18.78 -0.98 -3.03
C TRP A 190 -18.73 0.05 -1.90
N ASN A 191 -17.61 0.77 -1.78
CA ASN A 191 -17.30 1.60 -0.61
C ASN A 191 -17.34 3.12 -0.87
N CYS A 192 -17.38 3.57 -2.12
CA CYS A 192 -17.57 5.00 -2.41
C CYS A 192 -18.99 5.43 -2.02
N LYS A 193 -19.14 6.71 -1.68
CA LYS A 193 -20.46 7.29 -1.39
C LYS A 193 -21.10 7.81 -2.65
N LEU A 194 -22.42 7.78 -2.71
CA LEU A 194 -23.21 8.36 -3.77
C LEU A 194 -24.01 9.55 -3.23
N LEU A 195 -23.95 10.70 -3.90
CA LEU A 195 -24.81 11.84 -3.62
C LEU A 195 -25.94 11.87 -4.66
N ILE A 196 -27.18 11.63 -4.24
CA ILE A 196 -28.32 11.66 -5.15
C ILE A 196 -28.87 13.08 -5.23
N VAL A 197 -28.81 13.69 -6.41
CA VAL A 197 -29.36 15.02 -6.66
C VAL A 197 -30.42 14.88 -7.74
N GLN A 198 -31.65 15.29 -7.44
CA GLN A 198 -32.74 15.14 -8.39
C GLN A 198 -32.74 16.33 -9.37
N VAL A 199 -32.59 16.01 -10.66
CA VAL A 199 -32.57 16.94 -11.78
C VAL A 199 -33.72 16.66 -12.74
N PHE A 200 -34.20 15.41 -12.78
CA PHE A 200 -35.30 15.01 -13.66
C PHE A 200 -36.63 14.94 -12.89
N GLN A 201 -37.68 15.47 -13.51
CA GLN A 201 -39.07 15.31 -13.09
C GLN A 201 -39.84 14.73 -14.28
N ASP A 202 -40.36 13.50 -14.18
CA ASP A 202 -41.04 12.80 -15.28
C ASP A 202 -40.21 12.75 -16.59
N ASN A 203 -38.90 12.49 -16.48
CA ASN A 203 -37.94 12.50 -17.59
C ASN A 203 -37.76 13.88 -18.29
N TYR A 204 -38.19 14.95 -17.63
CA TYR A 204 -37.99 16.33 -18.07
C TYR A 204 -37.00 17.06 -17.16
N PHE A 205 -36.16 17.91 -17.75
CA PHE A 205 -35.21 18.76 -17.04
C PHE A 205 -34.89 20.02 -17.82
N THR A 206 -34.32 21.00 -17.13
CA THR A 206 -33.97 22.30 -17.68
C THR A 206 -32.49 22.62 -17.48
N THR A 207 -32.00 23.58 -18.26
CA THR A 207 -30.65 24.15 -18.09
C THR A 207 -30.40 24.63 -16.66
N GLN A 208 -31.41 25.26 -16.03
CA GLN A 208 -31.32 25.73 -14.65
C GLN A 208 -31.14 24.57 -13.66
N TYR A 209 -31.90 23.49 -13.82
CA TYR A 209 -31.84 22.35 -12.91
C TYR A 209 -30.46 21.68 -12.93
N PHE A 210 -29.89 21.51 -14.13
CA PHE A 210 -28.53 20.98 -14.27
C PHE A 210 -27.48 21.92 -13.65
N TYR A 211 -27.60 23.22 -13.91
CA TYR A 211 -26.71 24.23 -13.35
C TYR A 211 -26.71 24.19 -11.82
N ASP A 212 -27.90 24.24 -11.19
CA ASP A 212 -28.05 24.21 -9.74
C ASP A 212 -27.54 22.90 -9.14
N ALA A 213 -27.80 21.77 -9.81
CA ALA A 213 -27.40 20.46 -9.37
C ALA A 213 -25.87 20.26 -9.35
N VAL A 214 -25.17 20.75 -10.39
CA VAL A 214 -23.70 20.73 -10.43
C VAL A 214 -23.14 21.59 -9.30
N HIS A 215 -23.66 22.80 -9.10
CA HIS A 215 -23.23 23.68 -8.02
C HIS A 215 -23.45 23.05 -6.64
N SER A 216 -24.65 22.49 -6.39
CA SER A 216 -24.99 21.84 -5.12
C SER A 216 -24.08 20.63 -4.83
N ALA A 217 -23.81 19.79 -5.83
CA ALA A 217 -22.93 18.63 -5.68
C ALA A 217 -21.48 19.05 -5.36
N VAL A 218 -20.95 20.05 -6.07
CA VAL A 218 -19.61 20.60 -5.83
C VAL A 218 -19.53 21.19 -4.42
N ASP A 219 -20.49 22.02 -4.04
CA ASP A 219 -20.52 22.67 -2.72
C ASP A 219 -20.62 21.64 -1.60
N TYR A 220 -21.45 20.60 -1.78
CA TYR A 220 -21.54 19.48 -0.83
C TYR A 220 -20.18 18.78 -0.66
N ALA A 221 -19.51 18.45 -1.75
CA ALA A 221 -18.21 17.79 -1.72
C ALA A 221 -17.14 18.65 -1.03
N GLN A 222 -17.08 19.96 -1.34
CA GLN A 222 -16.13 20.88 -0.71
C GLN A 222 -16.38 21.01 0.80
N ASN A 223 -17.63 21.16 1.21
CA ASN A 223 -18.00 21.32 2.62
C ASN A 223 -17.68 20.08 3.47
N HIS A 224 -17.61 18.90 2.84
CA HIS A 224 -17.32 17.63 3.52
C HIS A 224 -15.92 17.07 3.22
N ASN A 225 -15.12 17.76 2.41
CA ASN A 225 -13.79 17.35 1.93
C ASN A 225 -13.79 16.03 1.13
N TYR A 226 -14.79 15.82 0.28
CA TYR A 226 -14.83 14.67 -0.62
C TYR A 226 -14.17 14.98 -1.97
N ARG A 227 -13.58 13.95 -2.57
CA ARG A 227 -13.28 13.98 -4.01
C ARG A 227 -14.54 13.64 -4.79
N LEU A 228 -14.96 14.53 -5.68
CA LEU A 228 -16.19 14.37 -6.47
C LEU A 228 -15.95 13.90 -7.91
N VAL A 229 -16.80 12.96 -8.34
CA VAL A 229 -17.15 12.64 -9.74
C VAL A 229 -18.66 12.89 -9.90
N ILE A 230 -19.08 13.46 -11.04
CA ILE A 230 -20.49 13.69 -11.36
C ILE A 230 -20.88 12.77 -12.51
N ASN A 231 -21.94 11.97 -12.33
CA ASN A 231 -22.61 11.24 -13.40
C ASN A 231 -23.83 12.03 -13.89
N PHE A 232 -23.93 12.28 -15.19
CA PHE A 232 -25.10 12.86 -15.81
C PHE A 232 -25.54 12.05 -17.04
N SER A 233 -26.68 11.37 -16.91
CA SER A 233 -27.22 10.45 -17.93
C SER A 233 -28.41 11.06 -18.68
N GLY A 234 -28.27 12.32 -19.05
CA GLY A 234 -29.20 13.07 -19.89
C GLY A 234 -28.48 14.03 -20.82
N GLY A 235 -29.22 14.72 -21.68
CA GLY A 235 -28.62 15.78 -22.50
C GLY A 235 -29.56 16.52 -23.45
N TRP A 236 -29.01 17.57 -24.06
CA TRP A 236 -29.68 18.38 -25.08
C TRP A 236 -29.06 18.17 -26.45
N TRP A 237 -29.92 18.14 -27.46
CA TRP A 237 -29.49 18.09 -28.86
C TRP A 237 -28.77 19.36 -29.32
N SER A 238 -29.18 20.52 -28.79
CA SER A 238 -28.60 21.81 -29.12
C SER A 238 -27.94 22.39 -27.87
N GLU A 239 -26.79 23.03 -28.06
CA GLU A 239 -25.99 23.59 -26.98
C GLU A 239 -26.79 24.63 -26.19
N PRO A 240 -26.99 24.42 -24.88
CA PRO A 240 -27.43 25.48 -23.99
C PRO A 240 -26.20 26.27 -23.51
N GLU A 241 -26.02 27.51 -23.94
CA GLU A 241 -24.84 28.33 -23.61
C GLU A 241 -24.57 28.47 -22.09
N LEU A 242 -25.60 28.36 -21.24
CA LEU A 242 -25.45 28.55 -19.79
C LEU A 242 -24.91 27.32 -19.04
N ILE A 243 -25.00 26.11 -19.59
CA ILE A 243 -24.44 24.93 -18.89
C ILE A 243 -22.91 24.92 -18.93
N ASP A 244 -22.29 25.68 -19.85
CA ASP A 244 -20.84 25.89 -19.91
C ASP A 244 -20.27 26.40 -18.58
N TYR A 245 -20.94 27.38 -17.96
CA TYR A 245 -20.54 27.91 -16.64
C TYR A 245 -20.60 26.87 -15.52
N ALA A 246 -21.51 25.90 -15.61
CA ALA A 246 -21.55 24.81 -14.64
C ALA A 246 -20.38 23.83 -14.84
N ILE A 247 -19.99 23.57 -16.09
CA ILE A 247 -18.80 22.77 -16.42
C ILE A 247 -17.53 23.46 -15.91
N GLU A 248 -17.39 24.77 -16.15
CA GLU A 248 -16.29 25.59 -15.65
C GLU A 248 -16.24 25.64 -14.11
N TYR A 249 -17.40 25.74 -13.46
CA TYR A 249 -17.48 25.69 -12.00
C TYR A 249 -16.93 24.37 -11.47
N ALA A 250 -17.40 23.24 -12.02
CA ALA A 250 -16.90 21.92 -11.65
C ALA A 250 -15.38 21.78 -11.91
N ASP A 251 -14.88 22.27 -13.04
CA ASP A 251 -13.44 22.22 -13.39
C ASP A 251 -12.58 22.98 -12.37
N SER A 252 -13.06 24.15 -11.92
CA SER A 252 -12.35 24.97 -10.93
C SER A 252 -12.12 24.28 -9.58
N TYR A 253 -12.88 23.21 -9.30
CA TYR A 253 -12.77 22.35 -8.13
C TYR A 253 -12.25 20.94 -8.44
N ASN A 254 -11.65 20.74 -9.62
CA ASN A 254 -11.04 19.48 -10.03
C ASN A 254 -12.05 18.31 -10.11
N VAL A 255 -13.30 18.62 -10.50
CA VAL A 255 -14.41 17.67 -10.58
C VAL A 255 -14.56 17.14 -11.99
N THR A 256 -14.60 15.81 -12.12
CA THR A 256 -14.86 15.12 -13.39
C THR A 256 -16.36 14.93 -13.57
N ILE A 257 -16.88 15.29 -14.74
CA ILE A 257 -18.26 15.07 -15.17
C ILE A 257 -18.24 13.97 -16.23
N VAL A 258 -18.97 12.89 -16.02
CA VAL A 258 -19.17 11.80 -16.97
C VAL A 258 -20.56 11.92 -17.55
N ALA A 259 -20.64 12.05 -18.87
CA ALA A 259 -21.88 12.35 -19.58
C ALA A 259 -22.14 11.37 -20.73
N SER A 260 -23.40 10.95 -20.86
CA SER A 260 -23.84 10.05 -21.92
C SER A 260 -23.98 10.79 -23.26
N VAL A 261 -23.62 10.15 -24.38
CA VAL A 261 -23.59 10.81 -25.71
C VAL A 261 -24.96 10.99 -26.38
N GLY A 262 -26.00 10.34 -25.86
CA GLY A 262 -27.37 10.41 -26.37
C GLY A 262 -27.81 9.17 -27.16
N ASN A 263 -29.13 8.98 -27.28
CA ASN A 263 -29.77 7.75 -27.75
C ASN A 263 -30.58 7.92 -29.05
N ARG A 264 -30.05 8.60 -30.08
CA ARG A 264 -30.77 8.91 -31.35
C ARG A 264 -30.17 8.26 -32.60
N ALA A 265 -29.21 7.35 -32.44
CA ALA A 265 -28.49 6.66 -33.51
C ALA A 265 -27.86 7.63 -34.53
N GLN A 266 -27.32 8.76 -34.05
CA GLN A 266 -26.79 9.80 -34.92
C GLN A 266 -25.26 9.68 -35.04
N PRO A 267 -24.73 9.35 -36.23
CA PRO A 267 -23.30 9.44 -36.49
C PRO A 267 -22.92 10.92 -36.66
N ASN A 268 -22.00 11.40 -35.83
CA ASN A 268 -21.49 12.79 -35.77
C ASN A 268 -22.43 13.80 -35.08
N ALA A 269 -23.19 13.37 -34.07
CA ALA A 269 -23.93 14.29 -33.22
C ALA A 269 -23.98 13.77 -31.78
N VAL A 270 -23.21 14.41 -30.90
CA VAL A 270 -23.15 14.09 -29.47
C VAL A 270 -24.00 15.11 -28.70
N ASP A 271 -24.80 14.63 -27.75
CA ASP A 271 -25.64 15.48 -26.90
C ASP A 271 -24.80 16.30 -25.91
N TRP A 272 -25.31 17.46 -25.51
CA TRP A 272 -24.71 18.30 -24.47
C TRP A 272 -25.18 17.84 -23.08
N PRO A 273 -24.31 17.76 -22.06
CA PRO A 273 -22.95 18.29 -22.01
C PRO A 273 -21.85 17.38 -22.56
N ALA A 274 -22.11 16.13 -22.96
CA ALA A 274 -21.04 15.22 -23.41
C ALA A 274 -20.19 15.81 -24.54
N ALA A 275 -20.78 16.58 -25.46
CA ALA A 275 -20.05 17.28 -26.51
C ALA A 275 -19.00 18.30 -25.99
N TYR A 276 -19.09 18.78 -24.73
CA TYR A 276 -18.05 19.64 -24.13
C TYR A 276 -16.73 18.90 -23.90
N SER A 277 -16.66 17.58 -24.03
CA SER A 277 -15.41 16.83 -23.89
C SER A 277 -14.29 17.31 -24.84
N SER A 278 -14.65 17.87 -26.00
CA SER A 278 -13.71 18.45 -26.97
C SER A 278 -13.12 19.79 -26.53
N SER A 279 -13.78 20.47 -25.59
CA SER A 279 -13.43 21.83 -25.14
C SER A 279 -12.91 21.84 -23.70
N TYR A 280 -13.37 20.90 -22.87
CA TYR A 280 -13.09 20.84 -21.44
C TYR A 280 -12.55 19.47 -21.08
N ASP A 281 -11.41 19.42 -20.40
CA ASP A 281 -10.77 18.16 -20.00
C ASP A 281 -11.51 17.40 -18.88
N ASN A 282 -12.41 18.10 -18.19
CA ASN A 282 -13.18 17.52 -17.10
C ASN A 282 -14.49 16.84 -17.52
N VAL A 283 -14.85 16.83 -18.81
CA VAL A 283 -16.09 16.19 -19.30
C VAL A 283 -15.80 14.91 -20.07
N ILE A 284 -16.21 13.74 -19.60
CA ILE A 284 -15.98 12.47 -20.28
C ILE A 284 -17.25 12.06 -21.03
N ALA A 285 -17.18 11.99 -22.36
CA ALA A 285 -18.27 11.56 -23.23
C ALA A 285 -18.26 10.02 -23.41
N VAL A 286 -19.38 9.38 -23.09
CA VAL A 286 -19.50 7.91 -23.05
C VAL A 286 -20.53 7.38 -24.05
N SER A 287 -20.07 6.55 -24.99
CA SER A 287 -20.92 5.79 -25.91
C SER A 287 -21.22 4.37 -25.41
N ALA A 288 -22.17 3.67 -26.05
CA ALA A 288 -22.66 2.37 -25.59
C ALA A 288 -22.22 1.19 -26.47
N THR A 289 -21.93 0.07 -25.81
CA THR A 289 -21.67 -1.25 -26.40
C THR A 289 -22.67 -2.29 -25.91
N ASP A 290 -22.86 -3.36 -26.69
CA ASP A 290 -23.69 -4.50 -26.32
C ASP A 290 -22.89 -5.64 -25.65
N HIS A 291 -23.57 -6.75 -25.36
CA HIS A 291 -23.03 -7.98 -24.77
C HIS A 291 -22.02 -8.75 -25.67
N ASN A 292 -21.72 -8.24 -26.87
CA ASN A 292 -20.74 -8.78 -27.80
C ASN A 292 -19.57 -7.80 -28.08
N ASP A 293 -19.49 -6.67 -27.36
CA ASP A 293 -18.61 -5.51 -27.67
C ASP A 293 -18.92 -4.81 -29.00
N GLU A 294 -20.09 -5.06 -29.58
CA GLU A 294 -20.54 -4.33 -30.76
C GLU A 294 -21.04 -2.95 -30.34
N PHE A 295 -20.73 -1.93 -31.14
CA PHE A 295 -21.26 -0.59 -30.94
C PHE A 295 -22.79 -0.66 -31.02
N ALA A 296 -23.47 0.02 -30.11
CA ALA A 296 -24.93 0.06 -30.10
C ALA A 296 -25.48 0.97 -31.22
N THR A 297 -25.26 0.58 -32.48
CA THR A 297 -25.54 1.35 -33.73
C THR A 297 -26.96 1.87 -33.83
N MET A 298 -27.88 1.26 -33.08
CA MET A 298 -29.31 1.46 -33.20
C MET A 298 -29.85 2.55 -32.28
N TYR A 299 -29.06 2.98 -31.29
CA TYR A 299 -29.44 4.11 -30.43
C TYR A 299 -28.25 4.99 -30.07
N SER A 300 -27.04 4.46 -29.86
CA SER A 300 -25.93 5.29 -29.41
C SER A 300 -25.59 6.33 -30.47
N ASN A 301 -25.54 7.59 -30.04
CA ASN A 301 -24.89 8.63 -30.80
C ASN A 301 -23.38 8.35 -30.88
N ALA A 302 -22.74 8.95 -31.88
CA ALA A 302 -21.31 8.84 -32.16
C ALA A 302 -20.77 10.20 -32.63
N GLY A 303 -19.47 10.43 -32.50
CA GLY A 303 -18.83 11.68 -32.92
C GLY A 303 -17.38 11.80 -32.44
N PRO A 304 -16.64 12.80 -32.96
CA PRO A 304 -15.26 13.05 -32.53
C PRO A 304 -15.14 13.41 -31.05
N GLU A 305 -16.23 13.76 -30.37
CA GLU A 305 -16.29 14.09 -28.95
C GLU A 305 -16.28 12.85 -28.05
N VAL A 306 -16.62 11.65 -28.56
CA VAL A 306 -16.66 10.41 -27.77
C VAL A 306 -15.27 10.11 -27.20
N ASN A 307 -15.13 9.93 -25.89
CA ASN A 307 -13.83 9.61 -25.28
C ASN A 307 -13.62 8.12 -25.10
N VAL A 308 -14.63 7.41 -24.61
CA VAL A 308 -14.60 5.97 -24.32
C VAL A 308 -16.01 5.40 -24.49
N SER A 309 -16.10 4.08 -24.55
CA SER A 309 -17.36 3.34 -24.54
C SER A 309 -17.48 2.46 -23.30
N ALA A 310 -18.71 2.07 -22.96
CA ALA A 310 -19.00 1.12 -21.88
C ALA A 310 -20.26 0.30 -22.21
N PRO A 311 -20.50 -0.82 -21.52
CA PRO A 311 -21.72 -1.60 -21.69
C PRO A 311 -22.98 -0.78 -21.46
N GLY A 312 -23.84 -0.71 -22.47
CA GLY A 312 -25.11 0.02 -22.44
C GLY A 312 -26.32 -0.81 -22.88
N GLY A 313 -26.14 -2.07 -23.29
CA GLY A 313 -27.22 -2.97 -23.67
C GLY A 313 -27.43 -3.13 -25.17
N TRP A 314 -28.37 -4.01 -25.55
CA TRP A 314 -28.72 -4.29 -26.96
C TRP A 314 -29.82 -3.35 -27.48
N GLY A 315 -30.85 -3.10 -26.66
CA GLY A 315 -31.92 -2.15 -26.95
C GLY A 315 -33.14 -2.67 -27.72
N TRP A 316 -33.12 -3.89 -28.28
CA TRP A 316 -34.23 -4.41 -29.10
C TRP A 316 -34.96 -5.62 -28.51
N TYR A 317 -36.24 -5.74 -28.88
CA TYR A 317 -36.98 -7.01 -28.90
C TYR A 317 -37.58 -7.26 -30.30
N GLU A 318 -37.72 -8.54 -30.68
CA GLU A 318 -38.49 -8.97 -31.86
C GLU A 318 -39.93 -9.17 -31.40
N ASP A 319 -40.87 -8.43 -31.98
CA ASP A 319 -42.30 -8.54 -31.64
C ASP A 319 -42.92 -9.83 -32.22
N GLU A 320 -44.19 -10.07 -31.91
CA GLU A 320 -44.94 -11.24 -32.40
C GLU A 320 -45.15 -11.28 -33.93
N ASN A 321 -44.81 -10.19 -34.63
CA ASN A 321 -44.90 -10.04 -36.08
C ASN A 321 -43.54 -10.11 -36.79
N ASN A 322 -42.45 -10.42 -36.06
CA ASN A 322 -41.06 -10.33 -36.53
C ASN A 322 -40.62 -8.89 -36.90
N ASP A 323 -41.29 -7.87 -36.36
CA ASP A 323 -40.83 -6.49 -36.44
C ASP A 323 -39.87 -6.22 -35.26
N TRP A 324 -38.72 -5.65 -35.57
CA TRP A 324 -37.77 -5.20 -34.55
C TRP A 324 -38.29 -3.88 -33.96
N ILE A 325 -38.46 -3.84 -32.63
CA ILE A 325 -38.89 -2.64 -31.90
C ILE A 325 -37.89 -2.35 -30.77
N TYR A 326 -37.55 -1.07 -30.58
CA TYR A 326 -36.80 -0.61 -29.41
C TYR A 326 -37.75 -0.55 -28.20
N ASP A 327 -37.47 -1.34 -27.17
CA ASP A 327 -38.17 -1.27 -25.87
C ASP A 327 -37.21 -0.96 -24.72
N GLY A 328 -35.91 -1.22 -24.90
CA GLY A 328 -34.89 -1.07 -23.86
C GLY A 328 -35.11 -1.96 -22.62
N GLN A 329 -36.28 -2.56 -22.47
CA GLN A 329 -36.77 -3.31 -21.30
C GLN A 329 -37.00 -4.79 -21.61
N SER A 330 -36.46 -5.28 -22.73
CA SER A 330 -36.55 -6.70 -23.09
C SER A 330 -35.94 -7.57 -21.99
N ASN A 331 -36.70 -8.55 -21.52
CA ASN A 331 -36.25 -9.54 -20.52
C ASN A 331 -35.48 -10.71 -21.17
N ASP A 332 -34.93 -10.51 -22.37
CA ASP A 332 -34.09 -11.51 -23.05
C ASP A 332 -32.64 -11.53 -22.56
N GLY A 333 -32.34 -10.71 -21.55
CA GLY A 333 -31.06 -10.66 -20.83
C GLY A 333 -30.02 -9.75 -21.47
N LYS A 334 -30.24 -9.25 -22.69
CA LYS A 334 -29.20 -8.56 -23.49
C LYS A 334 -28.95 -7.10 -23.09
N ASN A 335 -29.80 -6.57 -22.21
CA ASN A 335 -29.75 -5.21 -21.71
C ASN A 335 -29.07 -5.19 -20.34
N ILE A 336 -28.95 -4.00 -19.73
CA ILE A 336 -28.26 -3.83 -18.45
C ILE A 336 -29.25 -4.09 -17.31
N TYR A 337 -28.98 -5.12 -16.51
CA TYR A 337 -29.76 -5.44 -15.33
C TYR A 337 -29.32 -4.59 -14.13
N SER A 338 -30.25 -3.86 -13.52
CA SER A 338 -29.99 -3.02 -12.35
C SER A 338 -31.26 -2.81 -11.51
N THR A 339 -31.17 -1.96 -10.49
CA THR A 339 -32.24 -1.62 -9.56
C THR A 339 -33.36 -0.80 -10.21
N PHE A 340 -34.59 -0.99 -9.72
CA PHE A 340 -35.76 -0.17 -9.98
C PHE A 340 -36.47 0.17 -8.67
N PRO A 341 -37.33 1.20 -8.61
CA PRO A 341 -38.12 1.47 -7.42
C PRO A 341 -38.93 0.24 -6.97
N ASN A 342 -38.95 -0.02 -5.67
CA ASN A 342 -39.75 -1.09 -5.06
C ASN A 342 -41.21 -0.65 -4.77
N TYR A 343 -41.70 0.28 -5.56
CA TYR A 343 -43.06 0.82 -5.55
C TYR A 343 -43.48 1.08 -7.00
N SER A 344 -44.74 1.48 -7.26
CA SER A 344 -45.17 1.79 -8.63
C SER A 344 -44.52 3.07 -9.17
N PHE A 345 -43.97 2.98 -10.38
CA PHE A 345 -43.33 4.08 -11.11
C PHE A 345 -43.77 4.04 -12.59
N ASN A 346 -43.54 5.13 -13.33
CA ASN A 346 -43.97 5.25 -14.73
C ASN A 346 -42.76 5.33 -15.66
N LEU A 347 -42.35 4.22 -16.28
CA LEU A 347 -41.40 4.26 -17.39
C LEU A 347 -42.09 4.82 -18.66
N GLN A 348 -41.34 5.56 -19.48
CA GLN A 348 -41.83 6.32 -20.65
C GLN A 348 -42.56 5.49 -21.71
N TYR A 349 -42.45 4.15 -21.68
CA TYR A 349 -43.01 3.27 -22.71
C TYR A 349 -44.20 2.39 -22.26
N GLY A 350 -44.78 2.61 -21.08
CA GLY A 350 -46.05 1.97 -20.71
C GLY A 350 -46.01 0.43 -20.61
N THR A 351 -44.83 -0.11 -20.33
CA THR A 351 -44.55 -1.53 -20.14
C THR A 351 -44.74 -1.96 -18.67
N ASP A 352 -44.99 -3.25 -18.46
CA ASP A 352 -45.06 -3.88 -17.14
C ASP A 352 -43.67 -3.86 -16.47
N ALA A 353 -43.27 -2.69 -15.97
CA ALA A 353 -42.00 -2.52 -15.27
C ALA A 353 -41.98 -3.44 -14.04
N THR A 354 -40.99 -4.34 -13.97
CA THR A 354 -40.77 -5.15 -12.78
C THR A 354 -40.30 -4.23 -11.66
N GLN A 355 -41.00 -4.26 -10.53
CA GLN A 355 -40.55 -3.54 -9.34
C GLN A 355 -39.20 -4.10 -8.88
N GLU A 356 -38.44 -3.27 -8.17
CA GLU A 356 -37.19 -3.65 -7.48
C GLU A 356 -35.99 -3.90 -8.41
N TYR A 357 -36.10 -4.69 -9.48
CA TYR A 357 -35.01 -4.90 -10.43
C TYR A 357 -35.52 -5.04 -11.86
N GLY A 358 -34.69 -4.67 -12.84
CA GLY A 358 -35.03 -4.89 -14.25
C GLY A 358 -33.98 -4.41 -15.24
N TYR A 359 -34.32 -4.57 -16.52
CA TYR A 359 -33.44 -4.29 -17.63
C TYR A 359 -33.68 -2.90 -18.23
N LEU A 360 -32.61 -2.17 -18.51
CA LEU A 360 -32.62 -0.99 -19.38
C LEU A 360 -31.47 -1.03 -20.40
N ALA A 361 -31.69 -0.38 -21.55
CA ALA A 361 -30.65 -0.11 -22.54
C ALA A 361 -30.53 1.39 -22.78
N GLY A 362 -29.31 1.85 -23.03
CA GLY A 362 -29.01 3.24 -23.38
C GLY A 362 -27.59 3.66 -23.00
N THR A 363 -27.14 4.77 -23.58
CA THR A 363 -25.89 5.43 -23.14
C THR A 363 -25.98 5.91 -21.68
N SER A 364 -27.20 6.07 -21.17
CA SER A 364 -27.50 6.32 -19.76
C SER A 364 -27.12 5.17 -18.83
N MET A 365 -27.01 3.94 -19.35
CA MET A 365 -26.53 2.79 -18.61
C MET A 365 -25.02 2.57 -18.84
N ALA A 366 -24.44 3.13 -19.90
CA ALA A 366 -23.00 3.10 -20.15
C ALA A 366 -22.23 4.10 -19.27
N ALA A 367 -22.68 5.37 -19.21
CA ALA A 367 -22.07 6.42 -18.40
C ALA A 367 -21.83 6.05 -16.91
N PRO A 368 -22.79 5.44 -16.18
CA PRO A 368 -22.57 5.07 -14.78
C PRO A 368 -21.45 4.06 -14.55
N HIS A 369 -21.18 3.15 -15.50
CA HIS A 369 -20.01 2.27 -15.40
C HIS A 369 -18.70 3.08 -15.39
N VAL A 370 -18.59 4.07 -16.27
CA VAL A 370 -17.43 4.97 -16.34
C VAL A 370 -17.30 5.83 -15.09
N SER A 371 -18.41 6.35 -14.57
CA SER A 371 -18.46 7.11 -13.30
C SER A 371 -17.97 6.27 -12.12
N GLY A 372 -18.39 5.01 -12.04
CA GLY A 372 -17.91 4.07 -11.01
C GLY A 372 -16.40 3.82 -11.12
N VAL A 373 -15.89 3.54 -12.32
CA VAL A 373 -14.44 3.33 -12.54
C VAL A 373 -13.62 4.59 -12.24
N ALA A 374 -14.11 5.77 -12.59
CA ALA A 374 -13.48 7.05 -12.19
C ALA A 374 -13.42 7.21 -10.66
N GLY A 375 -14.47 6.77 -9.95
CA GLY A 375 -14.48 6.69 -8.49
C GLY A 375 -13.42 5.73 -7.92
N LEU A 376 -13.23 4.55 -8.53
CA LEU A 376 -12.18 3.61 -8.14
C LEU A 376 -10.77 4.16 -8.41
N ILE A 377 -10.56 4.86 -9.52
CA ILE A 377 -9.29 5.54 -9.84
C ILE A 377 -8.95 6.57 -8.74
N LEU A 378 -9.91 7.40 -8.35
CA LEU A 378 -9.74 8.37 -7.26
C LEU A 378 -9.59 7.73 -5.88
N SER A 379 -10.09 6.51 -5.70
CA SER A 379 -9.92 5.74 -4.46
C SER A 379 -8.47 5.29 -4.25
N ILE A 380 -7.72 5.09 -5.34
CA ILE A 380 -6.28 4.84 -5.32
C ILE A 380 -5.49 6.14 -5.15
N ASN A 381 -5.85 7.17 -5.90
CA ASN A 381 -5.14 8.45 -5.89
C ASN A 381 -6.10 9.64 -5.97
N PRO A 382 -6.43 10.29 -4.83
CA PRO A 382 -7.38 11.39 -4.79
C PRO A 382 -6.84 12.69 -5.41
N ASP A 383 -5.53 12.81 -5.62
CA ASP A 383 -4.88 14.02 -6.14
C ASP A 383 -4.96 14.13 -7.69
N LEU A 384 -5.55 13.13 -8.36
CA LEU A 384 -5.66 13.12 -9.81
C LEU A 384 -6.58 14.23 -10.32
N THR A 385 -6.14 14.86 -11.42
CA THR A 385 -6.93 15.84 -12.16
C THR A 385 -7.92 15.17 -13.12
N PRO A 386 -9.02 15.83 -13.52
CA PRO A 386 -9.94 15.28 -14.52
C PRO A 386 -9.25 14.89 -15.83
N SER A 387 -8.29 15.70 -16.30
CA SER A 387 -7.48 15.37 -17.48
C SER A 387 -6.68 14.07 -17.32
N GLN A 388 -6.15 13.80 -16.13
CA GLN A 388 -5.44 12.55 -15.83
C GLN A 388 -6.40 11.37 -15.76
N ILE A 389 -7.57 11.52 -15.13
CA ILE A 389 -8.61 10.48 -15.06
C ILE A 389 -9.06 10.08 -16.47
N ARG A 390 -9.38 11.07 -17.31
CA ARG A 390 -9.72 10.84 -18.72
C ARG A 390 -8.59 10.10 -19.44
N SER A 391 -7.35 10.56 -19.28
CA SER A 391 -6.19 9.96 -19.94
C SER A 391 -5.95 8.51 -19.51
N ILE A 392 -6.15 8.19 -18.23
CA ILE A 392 -6.07 6.83 -17.71
C ILE A 392 -7.13 5.96 -18.40
N LEU A 393 -8.39 6.40 -18.42
CA LEU A 393 -9.48 5.65 -19.06
C LEU A 393 -9.23 5.42 -20.55
N GLN A 394 -8.74 6.42 -21.28
CA GLN A 394 -8.44 6.31 -22.72
C GLN A 394 -7.25 5.39 -23.01
N GLN A 395 -6.16 5.49 -22.23
CA GLN A 395 -4.95 4.70 -22.47
C GLN A 395 -5.11 3.22 -22.09
N THR A 396 -6.10 2.90 -21.25
CA THR A 396 -6.31 1.56 -20.70
C THR A 396 -7.53 0.86 -21.28
N ALA A 397 -8.32 1.56 -22.10
CA ALA A 397 -9.46 1.00 -22.80
C ALA A 397 -9.06 -0.19 -23.68
N ASP A 398 -9.94 -1.19 -23.75
CA ASP A 398 -9.87 -2.27 -24.71
C ASP A 398 -10.26 -1.73 -26.08
N ASN A 399 -9.30 -1.75 -27.01
CA ASN A 399 -9.48 -1.19 -28.34
C ASN A 399 -10.54 -1.98 -29.13
N LEU A 400 -11.66 -1.33 -29.41
CA LEU A 400 -12.74 -1.83 -30.26
C LEU A 400 -12.78 -1.00 -31.54
N GLY A 401 -13.27 -1.57 -32.65
CA GLY A 401 -13.30 -0.86 -33.93
C GLY A 401 -11.90 -0.66 -34.55
N ASP A 402 -11.60 0.58 -34.96
CA ASP A 402 -10.30 0.91 -35.56
C ASP A 402 -9.21 0.95 -34.48
N THR A 403 -7.94 0.79 -34.86
CA THR A 403 -6.84 0.91 -33.88
C THR A 403 -6.65 2.35 -33.43
N GLY A 404 -6.77 2.58 -32.11
CA GLY A 404 -6.64 3.88 -31.49
C GLY A 404 -8.00 4.54 -31.29
N PHE A 405 -8.13 5.76 -31.77
CA PHE A 405 -9.36 6.53 -31.65
C PHE A 405 -10.29 6.31 -32.84
N ASP A 406 -11.58 6.12 -32.59
CA ASP A 406 -12.65 6.26 -33.57
C ASP A 406 -13.90 6.95 -33.00
N ASN A 407 -14.78 7.43 -33.89
CA ASN A 407 -15.96 8.21 -33.50
C ASN A 407 -17.06 7.39 -32.80
N TYR A 408 -16.99 6.05 -32.81
CA TYR A 408 -18.01 5.16 -32.26
C TYR A 408 -17.63 4.72 -30.85
N TYR A 409 -16.42 4.20 -30.68
CA TYR A 409 -15.92 3.65 -29.42
C TYR A 409 -15.04 4.63 -28.65
N GLY A 410 -14.70 5.78 -29.23
CA GLY A 410 -13.66 6.66 -28.69
C GLY A 410 -12.32 5.92 -28.73
N TYR A 411 -11.67 5.78 -27.58
CA TYR A 411 -10.45 4.96 -27.44
C TYR A 411 -10.73 3.47 -27.16
N GLY A 412 -12.00 3.05 -27.16
CA GLY A 412 -12.40 1.67 -26.87
C GLY A 412 -13.30 1.56 -25.65
N ARG A 413 -13.61 0.32 -25.25
CA ARG A 413 -14.40 0.05 -24.04
C ARG A 413 -13.51 0.19 -22.81
N ILE A 414 -14.00 0.87 -21.76
CA ILE A 414 -13.26 0.98 -20.50
C ILE A 414 -12.88 -0.40 -19.93
N ASN A 415 -11.68 -0.49 -19.37
CA ASN A 415 -11.20 -1.67 -18.64
C ASN A 415 -10.78 -1.24 -17.23
N ALA A 416 -11.57 -1.60 -16.23
CA ALA A 416 -11.37 -1.16 -14.85
C ALA A 416 -10.06 -1.67 -14.27
N TYR A 417 -9.73 -2.96 -14.46
CA TYR A 417 -8.49 -3.53 -13.96
C TYR A 417 -7.25 -2.82 -14.52
N LYS A 418 -7.19 -2.65 -15.85
CA LYS A 418 -6.09 -1.93 -16.50
C LYS A 418 -6.01 -0.48 -16.03
N ALA A 419 -7.14 0.21 -15.86
CA ALA A 419 -7.18 1.58 -15.38
C ALA A 419 -6.59 1.72 -13.96
N LEU A 420 -6.97 0.85 -13.03
CA LEU A 420 -6.48 0.88 -11.65
C LEU A 420 -4.99 0.50 -11.55
N LYS A 421 -4.57 -0.54 -12.28
CA LYS A 421 -3.16 -0.93 -12.36
C LYS A 421 -2.32 0.21 -12.93
N TYR A 422 -2.73 0.78 -14.06
CA TYR A 422 -2.04 1.89 -14.71
C TYR A 422 -1.95 3.13 -13.82
N THR A 423 -2.99 3.39 -13.01
CA THR A 423 -2.99 4.46 -12.01
C THR A 423 -1.86 4.27 -11.00
N LEU A 424 -1.76 3.10 -10.39
CA LEU A 424 -0.67 2.78 -9.44
C LEU A 424 0.71 2.92 -10.09
N GLU A 425 0.86 2.37 -11.31
CA GLU A 425 2.14 2.35 -12.02
C GLU A 425 2.63 3.75 -12.40
N ASN A 426 1.74 4.61 -12.90
CA ASN A 426 2.13 5.88 -13.53
C ASN A 426 1.79 7.12 -12.71
N TYR A 427 0.94 6.99 -11.69
CA TYR A 427 0.53 8.09 -10.83
C TYR A 427 0.80 7.80 -9.35
N GLY A 428 1.18 6.58 -8.99
CA GLY A 428 1.28 6.18 -7.59
C GLY A 428 -0.11 6.12 -6.94
N GLY A 429 -0.13 5.99 -5.62
CA GLY A 429 -1.37 5.93 -4.86
C GLY A 429 -1.25 5.09 -3.61
N THR A 430 -2.39 4.76 -3.04
CA THR A 430 -2.51 4.03 -1.79
C THR A 430 -3.18 2.67 -2.02
N LEU A 431 -2.62 1.63 -1.42
CA LEU A 431 -3.24 0.31 -1.33
C LEU A 431 -3.68 0.02 0.11
N SER A 432 -4.88 -0.54 0.25
CA SER A 432 -5.46 -0.92 1.53
C SER A 432 -6.19 -2.27 1.44
N GLY A 433 -6.26 -3.00 2.56
CA GLY A 433 -7.03 -4.25 2.62
C GLY A 433 -6.29 -5.47 2.06
N ASN A 434 -6.98 -6.31 1.30
CA ASN A 434 -6.41 -7.52 0.69
C ASN A 434 -6.36 -7.32 -0.82
N VAL A 435 -5.16 -7.10 -1.35
CA VAL A 435 -4.92 -6.72 -2.74
C VAL A 435 -4.24 -7.86 -3.48
N THR A 436 -4.62 -8.13 -4.72
CA THR A 436 -4.00 -9.20 -5.53
C THR A 436 -3.59 -8.69 -6.91
N PHE A 437 -2.35 -9.01 -7.31
CA PHE A 437 -1.85 -8.76 -8.66
C PHE A 437 -1.54 -10.08 -9.38
N THR A 438 -2.13 -10.24 -10.57
CA THR A 438 -1.90 -11.37 -11.49
C THR A 438 -0.69 -11.16 -12.41
N GLU A 439 -0.19 -9.93 -12.49
CA GLU A 439 0.97 -9.51 -13.28
C GLU A 439 1.98 -8.75 -12.41
N ASP A 440 3.13 -8.41 -12.98
CA ASP A 440 4.08 -7.49 -12.35
C ASP A 440 3.41 -6.13 -12.10
N LEU A 441 3.74 -5.51 -10.97
CA LEU A 441 3.37 -4.13 -10.65
C LEU A 441 4.63 -3.27 -10.71
N THR A 442 4.65 -2.27 -11.61
CA THR A 442 5.84 -1.41 -11.81
C THR A 442 5.55 0.04 -11.45
N ILE A 443 6.08 0.51 -10.32
CA ILE A 443 5.93 1.90 -9.87
C ILE A 443 6.98 2.77 -10.56
N ALA A 444 6.52 3.66 -11.44
CA ALA A 444 7.35 4.54 -12.24
C ALA A 444 8.18 5.52 -11.40
N SER A 445 9.26 6.03 -11.99
CA SER A 445 10.12 7.01 -11.32
C SER A 445 9.36 8.27 -10.93
N GLY A 446 9.68 8.82 -9.75
CA GLY A 446 9.00 9.99 -9.18
C GLY A 446 7.59 9.71 -8.63
N LYS A 447 7.12 8.47 -8.64
CA LYS A 447 5.81 8.08 -8.08
C LYS A 447 5.96 7.42 -6.71
N LEU A 448 4.96 7.64 -5.87
CA LEU A 448 4.90 7.09 -4.51
C LEU A 448 3.80 6.03 -4.45
N LEU A 449 4.16 4.83 -4.03
CA LEU A 449 3.24 3.80 -3.60
C LEU A 449 3.20 3.77 -2.06
N THR A 450 2.03 4.00 -1.48
CA THR A 450 1.79 3.89 -0.04
C THR A 450 1.01 2.61 0.22
N ILE A 451 1.46 1.81 1.19
CA ILE A 451 0.75 0.62 1.66
C ILE A 451 0.24 0.90 3.07
N GLU A 452 -1.08 0.96 3.24
CA GLU A 452 -1.69 1.25 4.54
C GLU A 452 -1.41 0.11 5.54
N PRO A 453 -1.35 0.45 6.85
CA PRO A 453 -1.21 -0.55 7.91
C PRO A 453 -2.22 -1.69 7.83
N GLY A 454 -1.74 -2.93 7.98
CA GLY A 454 -2.55 -4.15 7.94
C GLY A 454 -2.85 -4.68 6.53
N THR A 455 -2.41 -3.98 5.48
CA THR A 455 -2.64 -4.39 4.10
C THR A 455 -1.88 -5.67 3.75
N THR A 456 -2.53 -6.58 3.04
CA THR A 456 -1.91 -7.78 2.45
C THR A 456 -1.90 -7.63 0.92
N VAL A 457 -0.72 -7.60 0.33
CA VAL A 457 -0.50 -7.56 -1.12
C VAL A 457 -0.05 -8.94 -1.59
N ASN A 458 -0.85 -9.54 -2.46
CA ASN A 458 -0.64 -10.88 -2.97
C ASN A 458 -0.16 -10.84 -4.41
N PHE A 459 0.84 -11.66 -4.73
CA PHE A 459 1.42 -11.74 -6.07
C PHE A 459 1.23 -13.15 -6.66
N ALA A 460 0.75 -13.22 -7.89
CA ALA A 460 0.67 -14.47 -8.63
C ALA A 460 2.06 -15.10 -8.87
N SER A 461 2.07 -16.36 -9.31
CA SER A 461 3.33 -17.07 -9.54
C SER A 461 4.19 -16.36 -10.60
N GLY A 462 5.48 -16.16 -10.29
CA GLY A 462 6.45 -15.57 -11.21
C GLY A 462 6.35 -14.04 -11.36
N THR A 463 5.43 -13.37 -10.67
CA THR A 463 5.31 -11.91 -10.71
C THR A 463 6.22 -11.21 -9.69
N GLN A 464 6.43 -9.92 -9.87
CA GLN A 464 7.32 -9.09 -9.06
C GLN A 464 6.71 -7.71 -8.79
N LEU A 465 7.04 -7.14 -7.63
CA LEU A 465 6.87 -5.71 -7.39
C LEU A 465 8.15 -4.98 -7.78
N ILE A 466 8.08 -4.07 -8.73
CA ILE A 466 9.22 -3.28 -9.24
C ILE A 466 8.98 -1.81 -8.89
N VAL A 467 9.94 -1.17 -8.23
CA VAL A 467 9.82 0.20 -7.72
C VAL A 467 10.98 1.06 -8.23
N HIS A 468 10.73 1.74 -9.34
CA HIS A 468 11.60 2.80 -9.86
C HIS A 468 11.37 4.15 -9.16
N GLY A 469 10.20 4.32 -8.53
CA GLY A 469 9.82 5.47 -7.72
C GLY A 469 10.20 5.31 -6.25
N ARG A 470 9.19 5.37 -5.38
CA ARG A 470 9.29 5.19 -3.93
C ARG A 470 8.15 4.32 -3.42
N ILE A 471 8.45 3.45 -2.46
CA ILE A 471 7.44 2.74 -1.67
C ILE A 471 7.57 3.09 -0.19
N VAL A 472 6.43 3.26 0.47
CA VAL A 472 6.32 3.40 1.93
C VAL A 472 5.30 2.37 2.42
N ALA A 473 5.74 1.44 3.26
CA ALA A 473 4.90 0.39 3.81
C ALA A 473 5.10 0.28 5.33
N GLU A 474 4.00 0.23 6.07
CA GLU A 474 3.97 0.01 7.51
C GLU A 474 3.01 -1.13 7.82
N ASP A 475 3.36 -2.05 8.72
CA ASP A 475 2.51 -3.18 9.16
C ASP A 475 1.94 -4.06 8.02
N ALA A 476 2.57 -4.05 6.84
CA ALA A 476 2.06 -4.69 5.63
C ALA A 476 2.52 -6.15 5.46
N THR A 477 1.86 -6.90 4.60
CA THR A 477 2.26 -8.27 4.22
C THR A 477 2.32 -8.40 2.72
N PHE A 478 3.45 -8.86 2.21
CA PHE A 478 3.69 -9.19 0.81
C PHE A 478 3.93 -10.69 0.71
N GLN A 479 3.09 -11.37 -0.06
CA GLN A 479 3.11 -12.83 -0.12
C GLN A 479 2.67 -13.33 -1.49
N PRO A 480 2.98 -14.58 -1.86
CA PRO A 480 2.38 -15.15 -3.03
C PRO A 480 0.92 -15.51 -2.78
N VAL A 481 0.16 -15.57 -3.85
CA VAL A 481 -1.13 -16.23 -3.93
C VAL A 481 -0.92 -17.73 -3.62
N SER A 482 -1.17 -18.16 -2.35
CA SER A 482 -1.18 -19.55 -1.80
C SER A 482 -0.49 -20.62 -2.66
N GLY A 483 0.68 -21.06 -2.22
CA GLY A 483 1.42 -22.17 -2.83
C GLY A 483 2.20 -21.79 -4.08
N ALA A 484 1.95 -20.62 -4.69
CA ALA A 484 2.79 -20.04 -5.73
C ALA A 484 4.09 -19.47 -5.15
N ALA A 485 5.11 -19.31 -6.00
CA ALA A 485 6.29 -18.51 -5.68
C ALA A 485 6.34 -17.26 -6.56
N TRP A 486 6.65 -16.13 -5.94
CA TRP A 486 6.82 -14.84 -6.61
C TRP A 486 8.28 -14.39 -6.50
N LYS A 487 8.65 -13.34 -7.22
CA LYS A 487 10.05 -12.88 -7.34
C LYS A 487 10.47 -11.88 -6.26
N GLY A 488 9.55 -11.53 -5.36
CA GLY A 488 9.76 -10.54 -4.31
C GLY A 488 9.67 -9.10 -4.79
N ILE A 489 10.38 -8.22 -4.07
CA ILE A 489 10.34 -6.77 -4.32
C ILE A 489 11.70 -6.30 -4.85
N LEU A 490 11.69 -5.58 -5.97
CA LEU A 490 12.83 -4.87 -6.53
C LEU A 490 12.65 -3.37 -6.34
N ILE A 491 13.64 -2.72 -5.74
CA ILE A 491 13.73 -1.27 -5.63
C ILE A 491 15.02 -0.83 -6.31
N ASP A 492 14.94 0.02 -7.31
CA ASP A 492 16.11 0.57 -8.02
C ASP A 492 15.99 2.08 -8.28
N GLY A 493 14.95 2.71 -7.71
CA GLY A 493 14.71 4.14 -7.77
C GLY A 493 15.77 4.98 -7.04
N SER A 494 15.81 6.27 -7.38
CA SER A 494 16.74 7.24 -6.75
C SER A 494 16.20 7.89 -5.47
N THR A 495 15.07 7.40 -4.94
CA THR A 495 14.41 7.95 -3.75
C THR A 495 14.27 6.87 -2.69
N ALA A 496 14.60 7.23 -1.45
CA ALA A 496 14.56 6.31 -0.32
C ALA A 496 13.14 5.75 -0.10
N SER A 497 13.07 4.43 -0.02
CA SER A 497 11.85 3.66 0.28
C SER A 497 11.94 3.15 1.72
N SER A 498 10.80 2.91 2.36
CA SER A 498 10.75 2.49 3.76
C SER A 498 9.78 1.33 4.00
N PHE A 499 10.22 0.35 4.79
CA PHE A 499 9.43 -0.76 5.29
C PHE A 499 9.54 -0.79 6.80
N ASP A 500 8.42 -0.69 7.50
CA ASP A 500 8.35 -0.83 8.95
C ASP A 500 7.37 -1.97 9.30
N ASN A 501 7.82 -2.92 10.11
CA ASN A 501 7.05 -4.08 10.57
C ASN A 501 6.35 -4.86 9.43
N CYS A 502 7.00 -4.93 8.27
CA CYS A 502 6.47 -5.62 7.11
C CYS A 502 6.84 -7.11 7.11
N THR A 503 5.99 -7.93 6.51
CA THR A 503 6.24 -9.37 6.27
C THR A 503 6.36 -9.60 4.77
N ILE A 504 7.49 -10.11 4.30
CA ILE A 504 7.74 -10.48 2.90
C ILE A 504 8.06 -11.99 2.90
N THR A 505 7.17 -12.80 2.33
CA THR A 505 7.23 -14.26 2.46
C THR A 505 6.94 -14.97 1.13
N GLY A 506 7.27 -16.27 1.04
CA GLY A 506 6.92 -17.12 -0.10
C GLY A 506 7.76 -16.90 -1.37
N CYS A 507 8.88 -16.20 -1.26
CA CYS A 507 9.92 -16.10 -2.29
C CYS A 507 10.84 -17.35 -2.28
N THR A 508 10.30 -18.57 -2.22
CA THR A 508 11.07 -19.77 -1.77
C THR A 508 11.20 -20.92 -2.76
N GLN A 509 10.52 -20.92 -3.92
CA GLN A 509 10.52 -22.07 -4.85
C GLN A 509 11.35 -21.89 -6.13
N ASP A 510 11.79 -20.68 -6.48
CA ASP A 510 12.62 -20.42 -7.65
C ASP A 510 14.02 -19.97 -7.20
N TYR A 511 15.09 -20.57 -7.74
CA TYR A 511 16.48 -20.26 -7.37
C TYR A 511 16.88 -18.80 -7.59
N ASN A 512 16.04 -18.01 -8.28
CA ASN A 512 16.23 -16.58 -8.55
C ASN A 512 15.22 -15.66 -7.81
N SER A 513 14.47 -16.16 -6.83
CA SER A 513 13.55 -15.33 -6.03
C SER A 513 14.25 -14.67 -4.84
N TYR A 514 14.21 -13.35 -4.80
CA TYR A 514 14.73 -12.54 -3.70
C TYR A 514 13.57 -12.12 -2.78
N GLY A 515 13.83 -11.90 -1.49
CA GLY A 515 12.83 -11.25 -0.64
C GLY A 515 12.71 -9.77 -1.00
N LEU A 516 13.82 -9.06 -0.81
CA LEU A 516 13.94 -7.62 -1.10
C LEU A 516 15.26 -7.32 -1.81
N ILE A 517 15.19 -6.67 -2.97
CA ILE A 517 16.34 -6.13 -3.68
C ILE A 517 16.36 -4.62 -3.43
N LEU A 518 17.40 -4.14 -2.76
CA LEU A 518 17.66 -2.74 -2.45
C LEU A 518 18.77 -2.26 -3.38
N GLY A 519 18.38 -1.68 -4.51
CA GLY A 519 19.25 -1.00 -5.44
C GLY A 519 19.14 0.52 -5.34
N GLY A 520 19.76 1.23 -6.27
CA GLY A 520 19.70 2.68 -6.36
C GLY A 520 21.05 3.29 -6.71
N TYR A 521 21.05 4.57 -7.04
CA TYR A 521 22.25 5.35 -7.37
C TYR A 521 22.47 6.44 -6.33
N ASN A 522 23.72 6.90 -6.16
CA ASN A 522 24.10 7.99 -5.24
C ASN A 522 23.86 7.70 -3.74
N SER A 523 24.13 6.48 -3.27
CA SER A 523 24.07 6.16 -1.84
C SER A 523 22.71 6.44 -1.20
N VAL A 524 21.63 6.17 -1.94
CA VAL A 524 20.27 6.22 -1.40
C VAL A 524 20.16 5.23 -0.24
N SER A 525 19.60 5.72 0.87
CA SER A 525 19.44 4.96 2.10
C SER A 525 17.99 4.52 2.25
N HIS A 526 17.69 3.30 1.80
CA HIS A 526 16.41 2.65 2.05
C HIS A 526 16.32 2.20 3.50
N GLU A 527 15.13 2.25 4.08
CA GLU A 527 14.89 2.00 5.49
C GLU A 527 14.08 0.71 5.68
N VAL A 528 14.59 -0.25 6.45
CA VAL A 528 13.92 -1.53 6.76
C VAL A 528 13.98 -1.77 8.25
N TYR A 529 12.85 -1.68 8.93
CA TYR A 529 12.74 -1.80 10.38
C TYR A 529 11.76 -2.91 10.75
N ASP A 530 12.14 -3.76 11.71
CA ASP A 530 11.24 -4.73 12.34
C ASP A 530 10.56 -5.71 11.36
N CYS A 531 11.16 -5.96 10.19
CA CYS A 531 10.57 -6.76 9.12
C CYS A 531 10.89 -8.26 9.21
N TYR A 532 10.03 -9.10 8.64
CA TYR A 532 10.31 -10.51 8.35
C TYR A 532 10.47 -10.68 6.84
N ILE A 533 11.61 -11.19 6.37
CA ILE A 533 11.91 -11.27 4.93
C ILE A 533 12.44 -12.66 4.60
N GLU A 534 11.76 -13.36 3.68
CA GLU A 534 12.22 -14.64 3.13
C GLU A 534 12.68 -14.53 1.68
N GLY A 535 13.72 -15.27 1.31
CA GLY A 535 14.13 -15.47 -0.07
C GLY A 535 14.82 -16.82 -0.32
N SER A 536 14.90 -17.23 -1.57
CA SER A 536 15.57 -18.47 -2.01
C SER A 536 16.84 -18.22 -2.81
N ALA A 537 17.04 -17.00 -3.33
CA ALA A 537 18.30 -16.50 -3.88
C ALA A 537 19.05 -15.63 -2.84
N ALA A 538 18.34 -14.68 -2.24
CA ALA A 538 18.70 -14.03 -0.99
C ALA A 538 17.48 -13.45 -0.28
N ALA A 539 17.52 -13.35 1.06
CA ALA A 539 16.49 -12.62 1.79
C ALA A 539 16.57 -11.12 1.42
N VAL A 540 17.77 -10.56 1.46
CA VAL A 540 18.05 -9.19 0.99
C VAL A 540 19.21 -9.19 0.01
N TRP A 541 19.05 -8.51 -1.13
CA TRP A 541 20.13 -8.21 -2.04
C TRP A 541 20.34 -6.69 -2.13
N ILE A 542 21.50 -6.22 -1.69
CA ILE A 542 21.93 -4.83 -1.81
C ILE A 542 22.74 -4.68 -3.11
N LYS A 543 22.25 -3.86 -4.04
CA LYS A 543 22.75 -3.79 -5.42
C LYS A 543 23.29 -2.39 -5.76
N GLY A 544 24.47 -2.32 -6.35
CA GLY A 544 25.07 -1.04 -6.77
C GLY A 544 25.46 -0.20 -5.57
N ASP A 545 25.48 1.13 -5.72
CA ASP A 545 26.02 2.04 -4.68
C ASP A 545 25.01 2.40 -3.57
N SER A 546 23.96 1.60 -3.31
CA SER A 546 22.95 1.90 -2.28
C SER A 546 23.48 1.71 -0.84
N ASP A 547 22.99 2.51 0.12
CA ASP A 547 23.39 2.47 1.54
C ASP A 547 22.17 2.25 2.48
N PRO A 548 21.45 1.12 2.36
CA PRO A 548 20.24 0.88 3.15
C PRO A 548 20.51 0.67 4.64
N ILE A 549 19.55 1.01 5.50
CA ILE A 549 19.56 0.71 6.93
C ILE A 549 18.54 -0.40 7.20
N ILE A 550 19.00 -1.53 7.74
CA ILE A 550 18.20 -2.69 8.08
C ILE A 550 18.34 -2.96 9.57
N ASN A 551 17.28 -2.71 10.34
CA ASN A 551 17.30 -2.82 11.79
C ASN A 551 16.23 -3.78 12.31
N ASN A 552 16.53 -4.48 13.41
CA ASN A 552 15.57 -5.29 14.19
C ASN A 552 14.78 -6.34 13.38
N SER A 553 15.30 -6.76 12.23
CA SER A 553 14.57 -7.57 11.25
C SER A 553 15.00 -9.04 11.28
N TYR A 554 14.09 -9.95 10.89
CA TYR A 554 14.38 -11.38 10.71
C TYR A 554 14.50 -11.69 9.22
N LEU A 555 15.70 -12.08 8.81
CA LEU A 555 16.05 -12.35 7.43
C LEU A 555 16.31 -13.85 7.26
N LYS A 556 15.60 -14.49 6.34
CA LYS A 556 15.62 -15.93 6.13
C LYS A 556 15.93 -16.29 4.69
N ALA A 557 17.05 -16.96 4.47
CA ALA A 557 17.36 -17.61 3.20
C ALA A 557 17.07 -19.11 3.26
N SER A 558 16.47 -19.62 2.19
CA SER A 558 16.24 -21.05 1.94
C SER A 558 17.06 -21.56 0.75
N GLY A 559 17.43 -22.84 0.71
CA GLY A 559 18.25 -23.44 -0.35
C GLY A 559 19.76 -23.22 -0.19
N SER A 560 20.49 -23.08 -1.32
CA SER A 560 21.94 -22.82 -1.37
C SER A 560 22.32 -21.33 -1.31
N ALA A 561 21.38 -20.49 -0.87
CA ALA A 561 21.44 -19.03 -0.98
C ALA A 561 22.09 -18.30 0.19
N ASN A 562 22.34 -17.00 -0.02
CA ASN A 562 22.87 -16.06 0.98
C ASN A 562 21.72 -15.40 1.74
N VAL A 563 21.81 -15.14 3.05
CA VAL A 563 20.80 -14.31 3.73
C VAL A 563 20.87 -12.88 3.21
N ILE A 564 22.09 -12.35 3.13
CA ILE A 564 22.38 -11.04 2.55
C ILE A 564 23.38 -11.23 1.41
N LEU A 565 23.04 -10.70 0.24
CA LEU A 565 23.93 -10.56 -0.90
C LEU A 565 24.24 -9.06 -1.10
N SER A 566 25.51 -8.69 -1.24
CA SER A 566 25.94 -7.32 -1.52
C SER A 566 26.91 -7.31 -2.70
N THR A 567 26.64 -6.43 -3.67
CA THR A 567 27.42 -6.29 -4.91
C THR A 567 27.74 -4.81 -5.18
N ASP A 568 28.97 -4.53 -5.63
CA ASP A 568 29.41 -3.22 -6.16
C ASP A 568 29.32 -2.01 -5.21
N ASN A 569 30.29 -1.82 -4.30
CA ASN A 569 30.47 -0.62 -3.45
C ASN A 569 29.27 -0.18 -2.57
N SER A 570 28.22 -0.99 -2.42
CA SER A 570 27.08 -0.71 -1.54
C SER A 570 27.50 -0.64 -0.07
N ASP A 571 27.04 0.34 0.72
CA ASP A 571 27.51 0.59 2.10
C ASP A 571 26.51 0.24 3.23
N GLY A 572 25.46 -0.52 2.90
CA GLY A 572 24.30 -0.75 3.78
C GLY A 572 24.62 -1.22 5.20
N LYS A 573 23.89 -0.66 6.17
CA LYS A 573 23.98 -0.93 7.61
C LYS A 573 22.95 -1.96 8.05
N ILE A 574 23.39 -2.98 8.78
CA ILE A 574 22.52 -4.03 9.31
C ILE A 574 22.76 -4.15 10.81
N ASN A 575 21.71 -3.89 11.62
CA ASN A 575 21.80 -3.85 13.08
C ASN A 575 20.68 -4.65 13.74
N ASN A 576 20.98 -5.32 14.86
CA ASN A 576 19.99 -6.06 15.66
C ASN A 576 19.13 -7.05 14.87
N CYS A 577 19.64 -7.56 13.74
CA CYS A 577 18.90 -8.48 12.88
C CYS A 577 19.15 -9.93 13.26
N LYS A 578 18.15 -10.78 13.02
CA LYS A 578 18.25 -12.23 13.13
C LYS A 578 18.40 -12.84 11.75
N LEU A 579 19.50 -13.56 11.54
CA LEU A 579 19.83 -14.13 10.23
C LEU A 579 19.71 -15.66 10.28
N TYR A 580 18.87 -16.22 9.40
CA TYR A 580 18.69 -17.66 9.23
C TYR A 580 19.04 -18.07 7.80
N SER A 581 19.94 -19.05 7.65
CA SER A 581 20.23 -19.69 6.36
C SER A 581 20.07 -21.20 6.49
N SER A 582 19.39 -21.83 5.53
CA SER A 582 19.46 -23.28 5.35
C SER A 582 20.66 -23.72 4.48
N GLY A 583 21.41 -22.77 3.92
CA GLY A 583 22.50 -22.98 2.97
C GLY A 583 23.90 -22.74 3.52
N SER A 584 24.89 -22.73 2.63
CA SER A 584 26.32 -22.63 2.97
C SER A 584 26.83 -21.20 3.21
N SER A 585 26.03 -20.15 3.01
CA SER A 585 26.48 -18.77 3.22
C SER A 585 25.43 -17.93 3.96
N VAL A 586 25.86 -17.20 4.99
CA VAL A 586 24.97 -16.29 5.74
C VAL A 586 25.04 -14.87 5.17
N VAL A 587 26.24 -14.38 4.90
CA VAL A 587 26.48 -13.06 4.27
C VAL A 587 27.54 -13.23 3.18
N HIS A 588 27.32 -12.61 2.01
CA HIS A 588 28.27 -12.54 0.90
C HIS A 588 28.37 -11.09 0.39
N GLY A 589 29.54 -10.45 0.56
CA GLY A 589 29.80 -9.06 0.15
C GLY A 589 31.17 -8.85 -0.54
N HIS A 590 31.33 -7.70 -1.20
CA HIS A 590 32.51 -7.35 -2.04
C HIS A 590 33.39 -6.23 -1.45
N MET A 591 34.68 -6.21 -1.80
CA MET A 591 35.77 -5.31 -1.36
C MET A 591 35.53 -3.80 -1.47
N ASN A 592 34.95 -3.13 -0.49
CA ASN A 592 35.33 -1.74 -0.22
C ASN A 592 35.25 -1.41 1.26
N MET A 593 36.04 -0.44 1.73
CA MET A 593 36.16 -0.09 3.16
C MET A 593 34.84 0.29 3.84
N ASN A 594 33.78 0.44 3.06
CA ASN A 594 32.43 0.74 3.52
C ASN A 594 31.39 -0.30 3.06
N SER A 595 31.77 -1.36 2.33
CA SER A 595 30.82 -2.31 1.74
C SER A 595 29.91 -2.95 2.79
N ALA A 596 28.65 -3.25 2.43
CA ALA A 596 27.58 -3.80 3.25
C ALA A 596 28.02 -5.07 3.97
N THR A 597 28.70 -4.82 5.07
CA THR A 597 29.14 -5.75 6.08
C THR A 597 28.31 -5.37 7.31
N PRO A 598 27.80 -6.35 8.09
CA PRO A 598 27.06 -6.06 9.32
C PRO A 598 27.83 -5.00 10.12
N SER A 599 27.18 -3.91 10.53
CA SER A 599 27.85 -2.70 11.03
C SER A 599 29.04 -3.05 11.93
N TYR A 600 30.24 -2.67 11.46
CA TYR A 600 31.49 -2.83 12.19
C TYR A 600 31.92 -1.53 12.88
N ASN A 601 31.06 -0.52 12.95
CA ASN A 601 31.43 0.78 13.50
C ASN A 601 30.58 1.10 14.73
N TYR A 602 31.18 0.87 15.89
CA TYR A 602 30.83 1.38 17.22
C TYR A 602 30.03 0.42 18.13
N PRO A 603 30.42 0.34 19.43
CA PRO A 603 29.71 -0.45 20.44
C PRO A 603 28.23 -0.13 20.66
N SER A 604 27.71 0.96 20.08
CA SER A 604 26.31 1.42 20.19
C SER A 604 25.40 0.95 19.05
N ASP A 605 25.92 0.27 18.03
CA ASP A 605 25.17 -0.13 16.82
C ASP A 605 24.44 -1.49 16.94
N GLY A 606 24.37 -2.08 18.13
CA GLY A 606 23.58 -3.29 18.40
C GLY A 606 24.19 -4.62 17.91
N LEU A 607 23.58 -5.74 18.31
CA LEU A 607 24.10 -7.10 18.12
C LEU A 607 23.30 -7.87 17.06
N ASN A 608 23.91 -8.22 15.93
CA ASN A 608 23.30 -9.17 14.99
C ASN A 608 23.42 -10.60 15.53
N ILE A 609 22.30 -11.35 15.53
CA ILE A 609 22.23 -12.72 16.02
C ILE A 609 22.11 -13.66 14.82
N ILE A 610 23.11 -14.51 14.62
CA ILE A 610 23.06 -15.59 13.63
C ILE A 610 22.48 -16.82 14.33
N ASP A 611 21.31 -17.29 13.91
CA ASP A 611 20.70 -18.51 14.46
C ASP A 611 21.52 -19.74 14.03
N GLY A 612 22.36 -20.21 14.95
CA GLY A 612 23.36 -21.26 14.72
C GLY A 612 22.84 -22.70 14.79
N SER A 613 21.52 -22.93 14.77
CA SER A 613 20.92 -24.26 14.88
C SER A 613 21.33 -25.22 13.75
N ASN A 614 21.78 -24.71 12.58
CA ASN A 614 22.22 -25.50 11.42
C ASN A 614 23.72 -25.36 11.03
N PHE A 615 24.62 -24.95 11.94
CA PHE A 615 26.09 -25.10 11.76
C PHE A 615 26.56 -26.59 11.73
N ALA A 616 25.69 -27.51 11.33
CA ALA A 616 25.93 -28.95 11.32
C ALA A 616 26.29 -29.50 9.94
N SER A 617 26.02 -28.76 8.85
CA SER A 617 26.50 -29.15 7.52
C SER A 617 27.85 -28.48 7.24
N ALA A 618 28.85 -29.29 6.86
CA ALA A 618 30.17 -28.78 6.50
C ALA A 618 30.03 -27.77 5.34
N GLY A 619 30.15 -26.47 5.59
CA GLY A 619 30.12 -25.45 4.54
C GLY A 619 29.58 -24.06 4.90
N SER A 620 28.85 -23.87 6.01
CA SER A 620 28.31 -22.56 6.40
C SER A 620 29.44 -21.55 6.72
N SER A 621 29.60 -20.53 5.88
CA SER A 621 30.69 -19.55 5.90
C SER A 621 30.15 -18.11 5.94
N ILE A 622 30.80 -17.21 6.69
CA ILE A 622 30.73 -15.76 6.43
C ILE A 622 31.80 -15.49 5.38
N TYR A 623 31.40 -15.22 4.14
CA TYR A 623 32.34 -15.02 3.04
C TYR A 623 32.47 -13.53 2.74
N VAL A 624 33.62 -12.97 3.11
CA VAL A 624 34.05 -11.61 2.75
C VAL A 624 35.27 -11.76 1.86
N SER A 625 35.11 -11.52 0.55
CA SER A 625 36.21 -11.62 -0.40
C SER A 625 37.05 -10.33 -0.40
N GLY A 626 38.33 -10.43 -0.01
CA GLY A 626 39.44 -9.55 -0.43
C GLY A 626 39.94 -8.43 0.51
N GLY A 627 41.27 -8.32 0.66
CA GLY A 627 42.00 -7.14 1.21
C GLY A 627 42.15 -7.05 2.74
N TYR A 628 43.19 -6.34 3.23
CA TYR A 628 43.50 -6.15 4.66
C TYR A 628 42.32 -5.49 5.42
N PRO A 629 41.68 -6.18 6.37
CA PRO A 629 40.57 -5.64 7.14
C PRO A 629 41.08 -4.71 8.26
N TYR A 630 40.60 -3.48 8.26
CA TYR A 630 40.64 -2.60 9.43
C TYR A 630 39.43 -2.93 10.33
N PHE A 631 39.59 -3.94 11.18
CA PHE A 631 38.59 -4.20 12.22
C PHE A 631 38.74 -3.20 13.36
N LEU A 632 37.75 -2.31 13.51
CA LEU A 632 37.64 -1.39 14.65
C LEU A 632 36.23 -1.51 15.25
N TYR A 633 36.06 -2.43 16.21
CA TYR A 633 34.94 -2.47 17.17
C TYR A 633 33.53 -2.81 16.64
N GLY A 634 33.33 -4.02 16.08
CA GLY A 634 32.00 -4.61 15.85
C GLY A 634 31.78 -5.91 16.64
N TYR A 635 30.55 -6.17 17.10
CA TYR A 635 30.16 -7.36 17.88
C TYR A 635 29.14 -8.22 17.11
N ASN A 636 29.52 -9.44 16.72
CA ASN A 636 28.58 -10.48 16.25
C ASN A 636 28.58 -11.62 17.25
N THR A 637 27.41 -12.03 17.76
CA THR A 637 27.30 -13.14 18.72
C THR A 637 26.90 -14.41 17.98
N ILE A 638 27.84 -15.35 17.84
CA ILE A 638 27.51 -16.74 17.49
C ILE A 638 27.16 -17.42 18.82
N PRO A 639 25.96 -18.00 19.00
CA PRO A 639 25.60 -18.69 20.24
C PRO A 639 26.65 -19.74 20.60
N SER A 640 27.10 -19.70 21.85
CA SER A 640 28.22 -20.47 22.36
C SER A 640 28.01 -21.99 22.23
N ARG A 641 28.50 -22.58 21.16
CA ARG A 641 29.03 -23.95 21.20
C ARG A 641 30.52 -23.84 21.41
N GLN A 642 31.07 -24.63 22.34
CA GLN A 642 32.48 -24.66 22.73
C GLN A 642 33.40 -25.08 21.58
N MET A 643 33.53 -24.26 20.54
CA MET A 643 34.46 -24.46 19.44
C MET A 643 35.31 -23.21 19.30
N LEU A 644 36.60 -23.35 19.61
CA LEU A 644 37.63 -22.39 19.23
C LEU A 644 37.82 -22.55 17.71
N TYR A 645 37.65 -21.47 16.96
CA TYR A 645 37.91 -21.44 15.53
C TYR A 645 39.43 -21.29 15.30
N GLN A 646 40.00 -22.09 14.40
CA GLN A 646 41.40 -21.95 14.00
C GLN A 646 41.44 -21.52 12.54
N TYR A 647 42.14 -20.43 12.22
CA TYR A 647 42.33 -19.96 10.86
C TYR A 647 43.80 -20.10 10.43
N SER A 648 44.00 -20.33 9.14
CA SER A 648 45.32 -20.48 8.51
C SER A 648 45.51 -19.34 7.53
N ASN A 649 46.66 -18.67 7.56
CA ASN A 649 47.00 -17.67 6.55
C ASN A 649 47.59 -18.32 5.28
N TYR A 650 47.73 -17.52 4.22
CA TYR A 650 48.38 -17.90 2.95
C TYR A 650 49.83 -18.40 3.10
N SER A 651 50.45 -18.24 4.28
CA SER A 651 51.81 -18.70 4.61
C SER A 651 51.87 -19.95 5.52
N GLY A 652 50.72 -20.60 5.78
CA GLY A 652 50.66 -21.89 6.49
C GLY A 652 50.84 -21.82 8.01
N SER A 653 50.70 -20.63 8.61
CA SER A 653 50.74 -20.47 10.08
C SER A 653 49.34 -20.36 10.67
N SER A 654 49.01 -21.29 11.58
CA SER A 654 47.73 -21.40 12.27
C SER A 654 47.65 -20.42 13.45
N ARG A 655 46.49 -19.77 13.65
CA ARG A 655 46.20 -18.99 14.87
C ARG A 655 44.86 -19.40 15.49
N ASP A 656 44.84 -19.48 16.82
CA ASP A 656 43.63 -19.74 17.60
C ASP A 656 42.79 -18.45 17.73
N ALA A 657 41.52 -18.47 17.33
CA ALA A 657 40.57 -17.42 17.67
C ALA A 657 40.20 -17.56 19.15
N ARG A 658 40.94 -16.86 20.02
CA ARG A 658 40.53 -16.71 21.41
C ARG A 658 39.57 -15.53 21.48
N TYR A 659 38.38 -15.77 22.03
CA TYR A 659 37.27 -14.82 22.23
C TYR A 659 36.42 -14.54 20.97
N ASN A 660 35.12 -14.25 21.19
CA ASN A 660 34.18 -13.66 20.23
C ASN A 660 34.59 -12.21 19.88
N TYR A 661 35.87 -12.00 19.60
CA TYR A 661 36.51 -10.70 19.47
C TYR A 661 37.23 -10.67 18.12
N TRP A 662 36.64 -9.99 17.14
CA TRP A 662 37.28 -9.73 15.85
C TRP A 662 38.13 -8.46 15.94
N GLY A 663 39.00 -8.38 16.95
CA GLY A 663 39.89 -7.23 17.18
C GLY A 663 41.32 -7.57 16.76
N GLY A 664 41.62 -7.37 15.47
CA GLY A 664 42.97 -7.50 14.92
C GLY A 664 42.95 -7.89 13.45
N SER A 665 43.87 -7.34 12.66
CA SER A 665 43.98 -7.55 11.21
C SER A 665 43.94 -9.06 10.86
N ALA A 666 42.80 -9.55 10.39
CA ALA A 666 42.70 -10.91 9.86
C ALA A 666 43.22 -10.90 8.42
N PRO A 667 44.17 -11.75 8.03
CA PRO A 667 44.52 -11.87 6.62
C PRO A 667 43.34 -12.51 5.86
N ALA A 668 43.14 -12.12 4.60
CA ALA A 668 42.19 -12.78 3.70
C ALA A 668 42.48 -14.30 3.64
N VAL A 669 41.46 -15.13 3.83
CA VAL A 669 41.59 -16.60 3.85
C VAL A 669 40.65 -17.23 2.82
N GLU A 670 41.19 -18.05 1.92
CA GLU A 670 40.49 -19.22 1.38
C GLU A 670 40.96 -20.42 2.20
N GLY A 671 40.07 -21.17 2.86
CA GLY A 671 40.46 -22.35 3.61
C GLY A 671 39.33 -23.05 4.37
N THR A 672 39.39 -24.38 4.38
CA THR A 672 38.48 -25.28 5.09
C THR A 672 38.62 -25.12 6.61
N VAL A 673 37.50 -24.89 7.32
CA VAL A 673 37.46 -24.85 8.78
C VAL A 673 37.64 -26.28 9.32
N ASN A 674 38.73 -26.53 10.06
CA ASN A 674 38.97 -27.81 10.72
C ASN A 674 38.64 -27.72 12.23
N TYR A 675 37.76 -28.61 12.68
CA TYR A 675 37.35 -28.73 14.07
C TYR A 675 38.31 -29.65 14.83
N THR A 676 39.10 -29.15 15.77
CA THR A 676 39.93 -30.01 16.63
C THR A 676 39.84 -29.62 18.11
N PRO A 677 39.53 -30.57 19.03
CA PRO A 677 39.33 -30.26 20.44
C PRO A 677 40.64 -30.38 21.24
N TYR A 678 41.40 -29.30 21.43
CA TYR A 678 42.53 -29.31 22.38
C TYR A 678 42.83 -27.95 23.02
N LEU A 679 42.91 -27.92 24.35
CA LEU A 679 44.12 -27.59 25.12
C LEU A 679 43.85 -27.68 26.64
N THR A 680 44.61 -28.54 27.32
CA THR A 680 44.51 -28.88 28.75
C THR A 680 45.50 -28.12 29.66
N THR A 681 46.09 -27.02 29.18
CA THR A 681 47.09 -26.25 29.95
C THR A 681 46.88 -24.74 29.83
N PRO A 682 46.82 -23.98 30.95
CA PRO A 682 46.69 -22.52 30.91
C PRO A 682 47.96 -21.86 30.38
N HIS A 683 47.79 -20.86 29.51
CA HIS A 683 48.86 -20.03 28.98
C HIS A 683 49.26 -18.94 29.99
N ALA A 684 50.53 -18.54 30.04
CA ALA A 684 51.15 -17.75 31.11
C ALA A 684 50.66 -16.28 31.32
N ASN A 685 49.62 -15.82 30.62
CA ASN A 685 49.17 -14.42 30.63
C ASN A 685 47.71 -14.22 31.10
N VAL A 686 47.21 -15.07 32.01
CA VAL A 686 45.87 -14.89 32.59
C VAL A 686 45.97 -14.08 33.87
N GLY A 687 45.33 -12.91 33.91
CA GLY A 687 45.18 -12.08 35.12
C GLY A 687 44.27 -12.71 36.18
N PRO A 688 44.22 -12.18 37.42
CA PRO A 688 43.93 -12.98 38.61
C PRO A 688 42.47 -13.40 38.92
N ASP A 689 41.43 -12.88 38.26
CA ASP A 689 40.08 -12.92 38.87
C ASP A 689 38.97 -13.70 38.14
N TRP A 690 39.26 -14.83 37.47
CA TRP A 690 38.20 -15.67 36.91
C TRP A 690 38.40 -17.15 37.27
N THR A 691 37.71 -17.58 38.32
CA THR A 691 37.56 -19.00 38.68
C THR A 691 36.58 -19.66 37.72
N LEU A 692 37.11 -20.42 36.75
CA LEU A 692 36.34 -21.35 35.92
C LEU A 692 35.73 -22.45 36.80
N SER A 693 34.45 -22.33 37.14
CA SER A 693 33.70 -23.46 37.69
C SER A 693 33.43 -24.45 36.54
N LYS A 694 34.04 -25.64 36.63
CA LYS A 694 33.66 -26.79 35.81
C LYS A 694 32.34 -27.34 36.35
N LYS A 695 31.24 -27.08 35.66
CA LYS A 695 30.12 -28.03 35.60
C LYS A 695 29.95 -28.49 34.16
N SER A 696 30.27 -29.76 33.96
CA SER A 696 30.04 -30.52 32.74
C SER A 696 28.56 -30.54 32.39
N PHE A 697 28.18 -30.00 31.23
CA PHE A 697 26.93 -30.40 30.58
C PHE A 697 27.27 -31.39 29.47
N ASN A 698 26.78 -32.61 29.64
CA ASN A 698 26.92 -33.70 28.67
C ASN A 698 26.26 -33.31 27.35
N ASN A 699 26.96 -33.62 26.25
CA ASN A 699 26.42 -33.73 24.90
C ASN A 699 25.09 -34.51 24.92
N LYS A 700 24.00 -33.82 24.59
CA LYS A 700 22.79 -34.43 24.03
C LYS A 700 22.62 -33.96 22.59
N ALA A 701 22.14 -34.87 21.76
CA ALA A 701 21.83 -34.67 20.35
C ALA A 701 20.96 -33.43 20.12
N VAL A 702 21.09 -32.88 18.91
CA VAL A 702 20.31 -31.77 18.36
C VAL A 702 18.82 -32.07 18.50
N ASP A 703 18.10 -31.23 19.21
CA ASP A 703 16.64 -31.30 19.32
C ASP A 703 16.07 -30.43 18.18
N GLU A 704 15.20 -31.00 17.36
CA GLU A 704 14.39 -30.31 16.35
C GLU A 704 13.36 -29.34 16.99
N ASN A 705 13.44 -29.16 18.31
CA ASN A 705 12.57 -28.34 19.14
C ASN A 705 13.41 -27.22 19.82
N ASN A 706 13.49 -26.03 19.22
CA ASN A 706 13.94 -24.82 19.92
C ASN A 706 12.72 -23.93 20.21
N PRO A 707 12.12 -24.03 21.41
CA PRO A 707 10.85 -23.36 21.69
C PRO A 707 10.91 -21.84 21.59
N LEU A 708 12.09 -21.22 21.78
CA LEU A 708 12.25 -19.77 21.61
C LEU A 708 12.21 -19.38 20.13
N ALA A 709 12.83 -20.18 19.26
CA ALA A 709 12.73 -19.98 17.82
C ALA A 709 11.28 -20.19 17.32
N ASP A 710 10.57 -21.18 17.87
CA ASP A 710 9.16 -21.40 17.56
C ASP A 710 8.28 -20.22 18.03
N ALA A 711 8.58 -19.64 19.20
CA ALA A 711 7.88 -18.45 19.68
C ALA A 711 8.11 -17.23 18.76
N TRP A 712 9.36 -17.00 18.33
CA TRP A 712 9.69 -15.97 17.33
C TRP A 712 8.98 -16.21 16.00
N LYS A 713 8.88 -17.47 15.55
CA LYS A 713 8.14 -17.83 14.35
C LYS A 713 6.66 -17.45 14.46
N GLU A 714 6.02 -17.72 15.59
CA GLU A 714 4.63 -17.30 15.82
C GLU A 714 4.49 -15.77 15.86
N TYR A 715 5.46 -15.05 16.42
CA TYR A 715 5.47 -13.57 16.41
C TYR A 715 5.46 -13.02 14.99
N PHE A 716 6.36 -13.52 14.14
CA PHE A 716 6.46 -13.08 12.75
C PHE A 716 5.29 -13.57 11.88
N ASN A 717 4.65 -14.68 12.24
CA ASN A 717 3.38 -15.12 11.65
C ASN A 717 2.16 -14.32 12.13
N LYS A 718 2.35 -13.22 12.87
CA LYS A 718 1.29 -12.39 13.46
C LYS A 718 0.39 -13.11 14.47
N ASN A 719 0.79 -14.29 14.94
CA ASN A 719 0.12 -15.03 16.02
C ASN A 719 0.63 -14.53 17.38
N TYR A 720 0.44 -13.23 17.65
CA TYR A 720 1.04 -12.55 18.80
C TYR A 720 0.61 -13.17 20.14
N THR A 721 -0.65 -13.58 20.30
CA THR A 721 -1.12 -14.28 21.51
C THR A 721 -0.33 -15.57 21.75
N LYS A 722 -0.17 -16.41 20.72
CA LYS A 722 0.56 -17.68 20.83
C LYS A 722 2.05 -17.46 21.10
N SER A 723 2.67 -16.53 20.38
CA SER A 723 4.05 -16.10 20.65
C SER A 723 4.24 -15.64 22.09
N LYS A 724 3.32 -14.78 22.57
CA LYS A 724 3.31 -14.25 23.94
C LYS A 724 3.24 -15.38 24.96
N GLU A 725 2.32 -16.33 24.78
CA GLU A 725 2.15 -17.47 25.68
C GLU A 725 3.38 -18.40 25.69
N MET A 726 3.96 -18.67 24.53
CA MET A 726 5.18 -19.47 24.41
C MET A 726 6.38 -18.78 25.10
N ALA A 727 6.56 -17.48 24.88
CA ALA A 727 7.61 -16.70 25.52
C ALA A 727 7.40 -16.63 27.06
N LYS A 728 6.16 -16.45 27.53
CA LYS A 728 5.79 -16.52 28.96
C LYS A 728 6.19 -17.85 29.59
N ALA A 729 5.82 -18.95 28.96
CA ALA A 729 6.11 -20.30 29.46
C ALA A 729 7.62 -20.55 29.52
N LEU A 730 8.37 -20.10 28.50
CA LEU A 730 9.82 -20.19 28.48
C LEU A 730 10.47 -19.39 29.60
N PHE A 731 9.99 -18.16 29.82
CA PHE A 731 10.52 -17.27 30.84
C PHE A 731 10.44 -17.89 32.24
N GLN A 732 9.32 -18.54 32.58
CA GLN A 732 9.14 -19.21 33.88
C GLN A 732 10.22 -20.27 34.17
N SER A 733 10.70 -20.96 33.13
CA SER A 733 11.69 -22.03 33.28
C SER A 733 13.15 -21.56 33.16
N ARG A 734 13.39 -20.35 32.63
CA ARG A 734 14.74 -19.86 32.24
C ARG A 734 15.08 -18.44 32.72
N ASN A 735 14.29 -17.85 33.62
CA ASN A 735 14.45 -16.46 34.08
C ASN A 735 15.80 -16.12 34.76
N THR A 736 16.63 -17.11 35.09
CA THR A 736 17.98 -16.91 35.65
C THR A 736 19.10 -17.07 34.61
N GLU A 737 18.75 -17.43 33.37
CA GLU A 737 19.69 -17.63 32.26
C GLU A 737 19.92 -16.34 31.47
N GLU A 738 21.05 -16.24 30.77
CA GLU A 738 21.37 -15.11 29.88
C GLU A 738 20.31 -14.89 28.77
N GLN A 739 19.71 -15.99 28.27
CA GLN A 739 18.63 -15.96 27.28
C GLN A 739 17.30 -15.37 27.81
N SER A 740 17.13 -15.20 29.13
CA SER A 740 15.89 -14.66 29.69
C SER A 740 15.58 -13.23 29.23
N CYS A 741 16.60 -12.44 28.89
CA CYS A 741 16.43 -11.10 28.34
C CYS A 741 15.74 -11.14 26.98
N GLU A 742 16.19 -12.03 26.08
CA GLU A 742 15.59 -12.24 24.75
C GLU A 742 14.16 -12.79 24.86
N ILE A 743 13.92 -13.69 25.82
CA ILE A 743 12.59 -14.24 26.07
C ILE A 743 11.63 -13.15 26.57
N LEU A 744 12.08 -12.29 27.50
CA LEU A 744 11.28 -11.18 28.01
C LEU A 744 10.99 -10.15 26.91
N PHE A 745 11.98 -9.84 26.07
CA PHE A 745 11.80 -8.97 24.92
C PHE A 745 10.73 -9.50 23.97
N LEU A 746 10.80 -10.77 23.57
CA LEU A 746 9.79 -11.38 22.70
C LEU A 746 8.40 -11.36 23.33
N TRP A 747 8.28 -11.69 24.62
CA TRP A 747 7.02 -11.63 25.35
C TRP A 747 6.45 -10.22 25.30
N MET A 748 7.20 -9.20 25.74
CA MET A 748 6.70 -7.83 25.77
C MET A 748 6.40 -7.28 24.37
N LYS A 749 7.23 -7.62 23.37
CA LYS A 749 6.99 -7.27 21.97
C LYS A 749 5.69 -7.89 21.45
N SER A 750 5.42 -9.15 21.82
CA SER A 750 4.16 -9.83 21.47
C SER A 750 2.96 -9.20 22.19
N ALA A 751 3.09 -8.89 23.48
CA ALA A 751 2.04 -8.23 24.26
C ALA A 751 1.72 -6.82 23.74
N MET A 752 2.74 -6.08 23.29
CA MET A 752 2.56 -4.78 22.64
C MET A 752 1.75 -4.90 21.35
N ARG A 753 2.09 -5.86 20.49
CA ARG A 753 1.39 -6.10 19.22
C ARG A 753 -0.03 -6.63 19.41
N GLU A 754 -0.28 -7.38 20.47
CA GLU A 754 -1.63 -7.83 20.85
C GLU A 754 -2.46 -6.73 21.56
N GLY A 755 -1.86 -5.58 21.89
CA GLY A 755 -2.53 -4.52 22.66
C GLY A 755 -2.67 -4.82 24.16
N THR A 756 -2.03 -5.87 24.66
CA THR A 756 -2.09 -6.33 26.06
C THR A 756 -0.90 -5.90 26.91
N LEU A 757 0.03 -5.10 26.38
CA LEU A 757 1.23 -4.65 27.12
C LEU A 757 0.90 -3.97 28.47
N LYS A 758 -0.23 -3.25 28.54
CA LYS A 758 -0.70 -2.61 29.79
C LYS A 758 -0.95 -3.63 30.91
N GLU A 759 -1.35 -4.85 30.57
CA GLU A 759 -1.64 -5.92 31.53
C GLU A 759 -0.35 -6.48 32.16
N GLU A 760 0.79 -6.29 31.50
CA GLU A 760 2.10 -6.80 31.93
C GLU A 760 2.84 -5.87 32.89
N GLU A 761 2.32 -4.67 33.19
CA GLU A 761 2.98 -3.65 34.02
C GLU A 761 3.36 -4.19 35.41
N ASN A 762 2.44 -4.89 36.08
CA ASN A 762 2.70 -5.49 37.39
C ASN A 762 3.77 -6.58 37.34
N THR A 763 3.79 -7.36 36.24
CA THR A 763 4.77 -8.41 36.00
C THR A 763 6.16 -7.80 35.82
N LEU A 764 6.29 -6.76 34.98
CA LEU A 764 7.54 -6.04 34.77
C LEU A 764 8.08 -5.42 36.06
N LEU A 765 7.20 -4.80 36.88
CA LEU A 765 7.56 -4.27 38.19
C LEU A 765 8.06 -5.36 39.15
N SER A 766 7.50 -6.57 39.07
CA SER A 766 7.96 -7.73 39.85
C SER A 766 9.32 -8.22 39.36
N ILE A 767 9.51 -8.35 38.04
CA ILE A 767 10.76 -8.80 37.43
C ILE A 767 11.92 -7.90 37.85
N ASN A 768 11.73 -6.58 37.76
CA ASN A 768 12.74 -5.61 38.14
C ASN A 768 13.19 -5.73 39.61
N LYS A 769 12.26 -6.07 40.53
CA LYS A 769 12.52 -6.14 41.98
C LYS A 769 13.16 -7.46 42.42
N ASP A 770 13.16 -8.49 41.57
CA ASP A 770 13.64 -9.82 41.91
C ASP A 770 15.12 -9.99 41.59
N ASN A 771 15.98 -9.88 42.61
CA ASN A 771 17.44 -10.04 42.47
C ASN A 771 17.89 -11.44 42.02
N SER A 772 17.00 -12.44 41.97
CA SER A 772 17.33 -13.76 41.44
C SER A 772 17.30 -13.81 39.91
N ILE A 773 16.60 -12.87 39.26
CA ILE A 773 16.51 -12.78 37.80
C ILE A 773 17.79 -12.21 37.22
N TYR A 774 18.16 -12.71 36.04
CA TYR A 774 19.34 -12.25 35.31
C TYR A 774 19.35 -10.71 35.16
N GLU A 775 20.51 -10.10 35.36
CA GLU A 775 20.64 -8.66 35.53
C GLU A 775 20.13 -7.86 34.30
N LEU A 776 20.52 -8.26 33.09
CA LEU A 776 20.08 -7.58 31.86
C LEU A 776 18.57 -7.71 31.64
N THR A 777 17.97 -8.81 32.10
CA THR A 777 16.51 -9.02 32.02
C THR A 777 15.75 -8.05 32.92
N ARG A 778 16.33 -7.66 34.06
CA ARG A 778 15.77 -6.61 34.92
C ARG A 778 15.87 -5.24 34.25
N TYR A 779 16.98 -4.94 33.59
CA TYR A 779 17.11 -3.70 32.80
C TYR A 779 16.15 -3.66 31.60
N GLU A 780 15.95 -4.79 30.92
CA GLU A 780 14.95 -4.90 29.85
C GLU A 780 13.54 -4.66 30.40
N SER A 781 13.22 -5.13 31.60
CA SER A 781 11.92 -4.85 32.21
C SER A 781 11.69 -3.35 32.47
N LEU A 782 12.76 -2.61 32.85
CA LEU A 782 12.73 -1.16 33.01
C LEU A 782 12.55 -0.44 31.66
N ARG A 783 13.17 -0.93 30.59
CA ARG A 783 12.97 -0.42 29.22
C ARG A 783 11.48 -0.44 28.84
N TRP A 784 10.81 -1.57 29.01
CA TRP A 784 9.39 -1.70 28.69
C TRP A 784 8.48 -0.84 29.58
N LEU A 785 8.82 -0.71 30.86
CA LEU A 785 8.13 0.22 31.77
C LEU A 785 8.30 1.69 31.32
N SER A 786 9.48 2.07 30.84
CA SER A 786 9.71 3.39 30.26
C SER A 786 8.86 3.63 29.01
N LYS A 787 8.82 2.68 28.06
CA LYS A 787 7.98 2.77 26.85
C LYS A 787 6.49 2.90 27.19
N LEU A 788 6.02 2.11 28.15
CA LEU A 788 4.64 2.15 28.64
C LEU A 788 4.31 3.50 29.26
N ALA A 789 5.22 4.07 30.06
CA ALA A 789 5.06 5.40 30.65
C ALA A 789 5.03 6.50 29.57
N VAL A 790 5.91 6.47 28.56
CA VAL A 790 5.88 7.41 27.42
C VAL A 790 4.56 7.31 26.66
N SER A 791 4.04 6.11 26.43
CA SER A 791 2.75 5.91 25.74
C SER A 791 1.54 6.52 26.47
N ARG A 792 1.66 6.77 27.78
CA ARG A 792 0.62 7.38 28.62
C ARG A 792 0.86 8.88 28.90
N GLY A 793 1.92 9.47 28.33
CA GLY A 793 2.35 10.83 28.65
C GLY A 793 2.99 10.97 30.04
N GLU A 794 3.32 9.86 30.71
CA GLU A 794 3.94 9.81 32.04
C GLU A 794 5.47 9.99 31.95
N PHE A 795 5.94 11.03 31.25
CA PHE A 795 7.36 11.19 30.87
C PHE A 795 8.33 11.19 32.05
N LYS A 796 7.94 11.80 33.17
CA LYS A 796 8.76 11.83 34.39
C LYS A 796 8.97 10.42 34.96
N LYS A 797 7.95 9.57 34.88
CA LYS A 797 8.03 8.18 35.32
C LYS A 797 8.90 7.34 34.36
N ALA A 798 8.79 7.60 33.06
CA ALA A 798 9.67 6.97 32.05
C ALA A 798 11.15 7.32 32.29
N GLU A 799 11.41 8.58 32.63
CA GLU A 799 12.72 9.07 33.03
C GLU A 799 13.22 8.39 34.32
N GLU A 800 12.41 8.34 35.38
CA GLU A 800 12.76 7.69 36.64
C GLU A 800 13.16 6.21 36.44
N TYR A 801 12.44 5.49 35.58
CA TYR A 801 12.80 4.11 35.22
C TYR A 801 14.14 4.04 34.49
N ALA A 802 14.34 4.86 33.46
CA ALA A 802 15.59 4.88 32.71
C ALA A 802 16.79 5.25 33.59
N LEU A 803 16.61 6.21 34.52
CA LEU A 803 17.66 6.68 35.41
C LEU A 803 18.01 5.68 36.53
N SER A 804 17.13 4.74 36.84
CA SER A 804 17.34 3.73 37.91
C SER A 804 18.37 2.65 37.55
N ILE A 805 18.69 2.49 36.27
CA ILE A 805 19.72 1.55 35.79
C ILE A 805 21.10 2.11 36.19
N PRO A 806 22.12 1.32 36.54
CA PRO A 806 23.46 1.83 36.86
C PRO A 806 24.13 2.51 35.66
N ASN A 807 24.89 3.60 35.90
CA ASN A 807 25.63 4.32 34.84
C ASN A 807 26.85 3.56 34.30
N THR A 808 27.17 2.39 34.85
CA THR A 808 28.16 1.46 34.30
C THR A 808 27.57 0.50 33.26
N SER A 809 26.24 0.50 33.08
CA SER A 809 25.53 -0.36 32.12
C SER A 809 25.28 0.37 30.79
N LEU A 810 25.74 -0.22 29.68
CA LEU A 810 25.47 0.28 28.33
C LEU A 810 23.96 0.38 28.04
N MET A 811 23.16 -0.49 28.63
CA MET A 811 21.70 -0.53 28.45
C MET A 811 21.00 0.72 29.01
N GLY A 812 21.57 1.35 30.05
CA GLY A 812 21.04 2.61 30.59
C GLY A 812 21.19 3.78 29.62
N ARG A 813 22.21 3.77 28.76
CA ARG A 813 22.41 4.74 27.68
C ARG A 813 21.35 4.54 26.58
N GLU A 814 21.15 3.30 26.14
CA GLU A 814 20.16 2.92 25.12
C GLU A 814 18.73 3.27 25.52
N ILE A 815 18.35 3.06 26.79
CA ILE A 815 16.97 3.28 27.24
C ILE A 815 16.62 4.77 27.31
N LEU A 816 17.56 5.62 27.75
CA LEU A 816 17.38 7.08 27.72
C LEU A 816 17.23 7.58 26.27
N PHE A 817 17.96 7.00 25.34
CA PHE A 817 17.85 7.29 23.91
C PHE A 817 16.49 6.84 23.33
N ASP A 818 16.04 5.64 23.67
CA ASP A 818 14.72 5.12 23.31
C ASP A 818 13.59 6.02 23.82
N VAL A 819 13.68 6.45 25.08
CA VAL A 819 12.67 7.34 25.69
C VAL A 819 12.62 8.67 24.95
N ALA A 820 13.77 9.30 24.68
CA ALA A 820 13.81 10.53 23.90
C ALA A 820 13.20 10.32 22.50
N SER A 821 13.62 9.27 21.79
CA SER A 821 13.14 8.93 20.45
C SER A 821 11.63 8.67 20.41
N GLU A 822 11.09 8.00 21.42
CA GLU A 822 9.67 7.68 21.50
C GLU A 822 8.82 8.91 21.88
N ILE A 823 9.36 9.83 22.70
CA ILE A 823 8.75 11.15 22.95
C ILE A 823 8.67 11.94 21.63
N MET A 824 9.77 12.01 20.87
CA MET A 824 9.79 12.69 19.57
C MET A 824 8.83 12.06 18.57
N ASN A 825 8.83 10.74 18.43
CA ASN A 825 8.04 10.04 17.43
C ASN A 825 6.54 10.04 17.74
N LYS A 826 6.14 9.89 19.01
CA LYS A 826 4.71 9.81 19.39
C LYS A 826 4.08 11.15 19.74
N TRP A 827 4.84 12.07 20.32
CA TRP A 827 4.30 13.31 20.89
C TRP A 827 4.82 14.56 20.19
N GLY A 828 5.87 14.45 19.37
CA GLY A 828 6.51 15.59 18.72
C GLY A 828 7.10 16.64 19.68
N ASP A 829 7.27 16.29 20.95
CA ASP A 829 7.70 17.19 22.03
C ASP A 829 9.24 17.24 22.08
N ILE A 830 9.81 18.11 21.24
CA ILE A 830 11.26 18.29 21.07
C ILE A 830 11.90 18.73 22.37
N GLU A 831 11.34 19.73 23.05
CA GLU A 831 11.92 20.29 24.28
C GLU A 831 12.09 19.21 25.35
N LYS A 832 11.12 18.31 25.44
CA LYS A 832 11.13 17.23 26.43
C LYS A 832 12.07 16.10 26.04
N ALA A 833 12.15 15.76 24.76
CA ALA A 833 13.14 14.81 24.28
C ALA A 833 14.57 15.35 24.44
N GLU A 834 14.80 16.63 24.15
CA GLU A 834 16.07 17.32 24.41
C GLU A 834 16.42 17.29 25.90
N SER A 835 15.45 17.53 26.79
CA SER A 835 15.67 17.42 28.23
C SER A 835 16.08 16.01 28.69
N ILE A 836 15.57 14.95 28.05
CA ILE A 836 16.01 13.57 28.31
C ILE A 836 17.43 13.32 27.75
N LEU A 837 17.73 13.85 26.57
CA LEU A 837 19.07 13.76 25.96
C LEU A 837 20.12 14.58 26.71
N ASP A 838 19.74 15.69 27.36
CA ASP A 838 20.61 16.46 28.25
C ASP A 838 21.06 15.62 29.44
N LYS A 839 20.14 14.90 30.07
CA LYS A 839 20.44 13.98 31.17
C LYS A 839 21.34 12.83 30.74
N LEU A 840 21.21 12.38 29.49
CA LEU A 840 22.13 11.41 28.91
C LEU A 840 23.56 12.00 28.84
N THR A 841 23.71 13.23 28.31
CA THR A 841 25.02 13.90 28.24
C THR A 841 25.60 14.28 29.60
N GLU A 842 24.77 14.56 30.62
CA GLU A 842 25.22 14.78 32.00
C GLU A 842 25.71 13.48 32.66
N ARG A 843 25.11 12.34 32.28
CA ARG A 843 25.37 11.03 32.87
C ARG A 843 26.56 10.31 32.25
N TYR A 844 26.79 10.53 30.95
CA TYR A 844 27.85 9.92 30.16
C TYR A 844 28.67 11.01 29.47
N ASP A 845 29.74 11.45 30.13
CA ASP A 845 30.67 12.48 29.64
C ASP A 845 31.63 11.89 28.59
N ASP A 846 31.08 11.49 27.45
CA ASP A 846 31.84 10.96 26.32
C ASP A 846 31.40 11.58 24.98
N ASN A 847 32.38 11.69 24.08
CA ASN A 847 32.22 12.35 22.78
C ASN A 847 31.18 11.65 21.88
N GLU A 848 30.86 10.37 22.12
CA GLU A 848 29.84 9.64 21.35
C GLU A 848 28.43 10.01 21.81
N THR A 849 28.21 10.16 23.12
CA THR A 849 26.92 10.63 23.66
C THR A 849 26.55 12.02 23.14
N TYR A 850 27.54 12.90 22.96
CA TYR A 850 27.32 14.22 22.36
C TYR A 850 26.94 14.13 20.86
N LYS A 851 27.57 13.25 20.08
CA LYS A 851 27.23 13.04 18.66
C LYS A 851 25.86 12.41 18.46
N GLU A 852 25.49 11.43 19.28
CA GLU A 852 24.17 10.77 19.25
C GLU A 852 23.04 11.76 19.53
N LYS A 853 23.21 12.65 20.52
CA LYS A 853 22.28 13.76 20.76
C LYS A 853 22.11 14.64 19.52
N GLN A 854 23.21 15.03 18.87
CA GLN A 854 23.17 15.86 17.65
C GLN A 854 22.54 15.11 16.45
N PHE A 855 22.75 13.81 16.35
CA PHE A 855 22.17 12.97 15.31
C PHE A 855 20.64 12.87 15.43
N VAL A 856 20.13 12.60 16.63
CA VAL A 856 18.68 12.49 16.89
C VAL A 856 17.97 13.82 16.69
N ILE A 857 18.52 14.91 17.24
CA ILE A 857 18.01 16.26 17.03
C ILE A 857 18.07 16.62 15.53
N GLY A 858 19.14 16.20 14.83
CA GLY A 858 19.32 16.42 13.39
C GLY A 858 18.34 15.66 12.49
N LEU A 859 18.00 14.41 12.83
CA LEU A 859 16.99 13.61 12.11
C LEU A 859 15.60 14.24 12.21
N TYR A 860 15.23 14.74 13.39
CA TYR A 860 13.93 15.36 13.60
C TYR A 860 13.81 16.76 12.96
N ASN A 861 14.90 17.55 13.01
CA ASN A 861 14.96 18.83 12.30
C ASN A 861 14.88 18.69 10.77
N LYS A 862 15.25 17.52 10.19
CA LYS A 862 14.99 17.18 8.79
C LYS A 862 13.53 16.76 8.52
N LYS A 863 12.89 16.04 9.45
CA LYS A 863 11.47 15.62 9.35
C LYS A 863 10.50 16.82 9.35
N ASN A 864 10.80 17.87 10.13
CA ASN A 864 9.99 19.09 10.20
C ASN A 864 10.03 20.00 8.95
N ILE A 865 10.86 19.68 7.94
CA ILE A 865 10.78 20.33 6.63
C ILE A 865 9.66 19.70 5.76
N TYR A 866 9.14 18.51 6.13
CA TYR A 866 8.20 17.74 5.32
C TYR A 866 6.97 17.16 6.03
N SER A 867 6.77 17.31 7.34
CA SER A 867 5.55 16.81 8.01
C SER A 867 4.61 17.95 8.48
N ARG A 868 3.40 17.99 7.90
CA ARG A 868 2.23 18.74 8.41
C ARG A 868 1.82 18.20 9.80
N PRO A 869 1.30 19.04 10.72
CA PRO A 869 0.94 18.61 12.07
C PRO A 869 -0.35 17.78 12.08
N ASN A 870 -0.31 16.65 12.79
CA ASN A 870 -1.43 15.74 12.98
C ASN A 870 -2.40 16.21 14.08
N LYS A 871 -3.67 15.89 13.84
CA LYS A 871 -4.91 16.18 14.60
C LYS A 871 -5.11 15.20 15.79
N LYS A 872 -5.89 15.69 16.78
CA LYS A 872 -6.53 15.03 17.96
C LYS A 872 -5.68 15.09 19.24
N GLU A 873 -6.15 15.54 20.42
CA GLU A 873 -7.50 15.67 21.03
C GLU A 873 -7.58 17.08 21.72
N GLU A 874 -8.70 17.77 21.95
CA GLU A 874 -9.93 17.41 22.67
C GLU A 874 -11.05 18.42 22.32
N ASN A 875 -12.28 17.92 22.20
CA ASN A 875 -13.51 18.70 22.17
C ASN A 875 -13.83 19.22 23.58
N GLN A 876 -13.90 20.53 23.80
CA GLN A 876 -14.94 21.19 24.61
C GLN A 876 -15.19 22.62 24.12
N ASN A 877 -16.47 22.90 23.85
CA ASN A 877 -17.14 24.18 23.58
C ASN A 877 -16.36 25.49 23.79
N ILE A 878 -16.41 26.40 22.80
CA ILE A 878 -17.04 27.75 22.85
C ILE A 878 -16.50 28.59 21.66
N GLU A 879 -17.44 29.14 20.88
CA GLU A 879 -17.40 30.30 19.98
C GLU A 879 -16.07 31.04 19.68
N ASN A 880 -15.89 31.32 18.38
CA ASN A 880 -15.37 32.57 17.81
C ASN A 880 -13.86 32.93 17.83
N ILE A 881 -13.35 33.12 16.60
CA ILE A 881 -12.19 33.91 16.13
C ILE A 881 -10.81 33.22 16.19
N SER A 882 -10.14 33.20 15.03
CA SER A 882 -8.81 32.63 14.77
C SER A 882 -7.73 33.12 15.77
N ASN A 883 -7.25 32.23 16.64
CA ASN A 883 -6.26 32.51 17.68
C ASN A 883 -4.79 32.46 17.20
N LEU A 884 -4.52 32.42 15.90
CA LEU A 884 -3.16 32.27 15.36
C LEU A 884 -2.76 33.50 14.54
N VAL A 885 -1.49 33.91 14.70
CA VAL A 885 -0.88 34.86 13.77
C VAL A 885 -0.78 34.16 12.41
N SER A 886 -1.31 34.77 11.36
CA SER A 886 -1.29 34.21 10.00
C SER A 886 -0.63 35.15 9.01
N LEU A 887 0.00 34.61 7.98
CA LEU A 887 0.53 35.34 6.83
C LEU A 887 0.04 34.63 5.57
N SER A 888 -0.73 35.31 4.73
CA SER A 888 -1.27 34.78 3.49
C SER A 888 -0.24 34.81 2.36
N GLU A 889 -0.47 34.00 1.32
CA GLU A 889 0.24 34.18 0.05
C GLU A 889 0.00 35.59 -0.49
N ALA A 890 1.04 36.18 -1.07
CA ALA A 890 0.92 37.47 -1.75
C ALA A 890 0.02 37.26 -2.98
N TYR A 891 -0.93 38.16 -3.24
CA TYR A 891 -1.80 38.05 -4.42
C TYR A 891 -1.85 39.39 -5.19
N PRO A 892 -1.65 39.37 -6.51
CA PRO A 892 -1.28 38.23 -7.36
C PRO A 892 0.14 37.69 -7.06
N ASN A 893 0.44 36.42 -7.36
CA ASN A 893 1.80 35.83 -7.29
C ASN A 893 1.90 34.66 -8.30
N PRO A 894 2.63 34.79 -9.43
CA PRO A 894 3.59 35.85 -9.74
C PRO A 894 2.93 37.23 -9.92
N PHE A 895 3.66 38.31 -9.62
CA PHE A 895 3.13 39.68 -9.66
C PHE A 895 3.90 40.60 -10.61
N ASN A 896 3.22 41.60 -11.17
CA ASN A 896 3.81 42.63 -12.03
C ASN A 896 3.01 43.97 -11.97
N PRO A 897 3.58 45.09 -11.50
CA PRO A 897 4.70 45.19 -10.57
C PRO A 897 4.24 45.18 -9.10
N THR A 898 2.94 45.02 -8.82
CA THR A 898 2.37 45.14 -7.46
C THR A 898 1.69 43.87 -6.97
N THR A 899 1.79 43.60 -5.67
CA THR A 899 1.07 42.52 -4.97
C THR A 899 0.56 43.00 -3.60
N VAL A 900 -0.44 42.33 -3.05
CA VAL A 900 -0.97 42.57 -1.70
C VAL A 900 -0.52 41.44 -0.77
N ILE A 901 0.02 41.79 0.40
CA ILE A 901 0.38 40.84 1.46
C ILE A 901 -0.64 40.98 2.59
N SER A 902 -1.40 39.92 2.86
CA SER A 902 -2.40 39.88 3.94
C SER A 902 -1.87 39.11 5.15
N TYR A 903 -2.11 39.61 6.36
CA TYR A 903 -1.75 38.92 7.61
C TYR A 903 -2.76 39.19 8.72
N SER A 904 -2.89 38.29 9.69
CA SER A 904 -3.70 38.50 10.89
C SER A 904 -2.87 38.30 12.16
N ILE A 905 -3.19 39.06 13.20
CA ILE A 905 -2.62 38.89 14.54
C ILE A 905 -3.75 38.73 15.57
N PRO A 906 -3.68 37.75 16.49
CA PRO A 906 -4.74 37.44 17.43
C PRO A 906 -4.68 38.28 18.71
N ASN A 907 -3.58 38.98 18.95
CA ASN A 907 -3.37 39.85 20.11
C ASN A 907 -2.57 41.09 19.69
N ASP A 908 -2.75 42.17 20.44
CA ASP A 908 -1.93 43.37 20.33
C ASP A 908 -0.45 43.01 20.44
N SER A 909 0.31 43.21 19.37
CA SER A 909 1.69 42.76 19.28
C SER A 909 2.51 43.70 18.40
N LYS A 910 3.83 43.71 18.63
CA LYS A 910 4.73 44.41 17.71
C LYS A 910 4.85 43.59 16.43
N VAL A 911 4.44 44.19 15.31
CA VAL A 911 4.49 43.56 13.99
C VAL A 911 5.60 44.17 13.16
N THR A 912 6.49 43.32 12.65
CA THR A 912 7.49 43.70 11.64
C THR A 912 7.31 42.85 10.39
N LEU A 913 6.91 43.45 9.27
CA LEU A 913 6.81 42.78 7.97
C LEU A 913 7.96 43.26 7.07
N LYS A 914 8.84 42.35 6.64
CA LYS A 914 10.01 42.64 5.81
C LYS A 914 10.03 41.86 4.51
N VAL A 915 10.70 42.39 3.50
CA VAL A 915 10.99 41.73 2.24
C VAL A 915 12.51 41.58 2.08
N PHE A 916 12.95 40.44 1.59
CA PHE A 916 14.33 40.03 1.36
C PHE A 916 14.50 39.53 -0.07
N ASP A 917 15.71 39.60 -0.60
CA ASP A 917 16.07 38.89 -1.83
C ASP A 917 16.46 37.43 -1.54
N ILE A 918 16.74 36.66 -2.61
CA ILE A 918 17.09 35.23 -2.51
C ILE A 918 18.40 34.97 -1.75
N LEU A 919 19.25 35.98 -1.56
CA LEU A 919 20.49 35.89 -0.78
C LEU A 919 20.27 36.27 0.69
N GLY A 920 19.02 36.54 1.09
CA GLY A 920 18.64 36.94 2.45
C GLY A 920 18.94 38.40 2.77
N ARG A 921 19.28 39.24 1.78
CA ARG A 921 19.52 40.67 2.01
C ARG A 921 18.18 41.40 2.10
N GLU A 922 18.02 42.25 3.12
CA GLU A 922 16.80 43.03 3.30
C GLU A 922 16.62 44.03 2.14
N VAL A 923 15.47 43.94 1.48
CA VAL A 923 15.06 44.83 0.39
C VAL A 923 14.27 46.02 0.95
N THR A 924 13.30 45.75 1.81
CA THR A 924 12.51 46.80 2.48
C THR A 924 11.77 46.28 3.70
N THR A 925 11.40 47.18 4.62
CA THR A 925 10.50 46.90 5.74
C THR A 925 9.16 47.58 5.45
N LEU A 926 8.09 46.79 5.36
CA LEU A 926 6.73 47.23 5.00
C LEU A 926 5.90 47.65 6.23
N VAL A 927 6.11 46.99 7.36
CA VAL A 927 5.46 47.30 8.64
C VAL A 927 6.49 47.17 9.75
N ASN A 928 6.48 48.08 10.74
CA ASN A 928 7.29 47.97 11.95
C ASN A 928 6.67 48.79 13.09
N GLU A 929 5.51 48.37 13.56
CA GLU A 929 4.74 49.09 14.60
C GLU A 929 3.92 48.12 15.45
N VAL A 930 3.41 48.60 16.58
CA VAL A 930 2.46 47.82 17.40
C VAL A 930 1.08 47.89 16.75
N LYS A 931 0.50 46.73 16.46
CA LYS A 931 -0.83 46.60 15.85
C LYS A 931 -1.79 45.93 16.83
N PRO A 932 -3.05 46.38 16.95
CA PRO A 932 -4.05 45.68 17.73
C PRO A 932 -4.43 44.33 17.09
N ALA A 933 -5.11 43.45 17.84
CA ALA A 933 -5.64 42.22 17.26
C ALA A 933 -6.53 42.52 16.02
N GLY A 934 -6.30 41.82 14.91
CA GLY A 934 -7.02 42.06 13.65
C GLY A 934 -6.32 41.54 12.41
N THR A 935 -6.96 41.75 11.26
CA THR A 935 -6.46 41.39 9.93
C THR A 935 -6.04 42.64 9.16
N TYR A 936 -4.90 42.56 8.49
CA TYR A 936 -4.22 43.67 7.83
C TYR A 936 -3.80 43.29 6.42
N GLN A 937 -3.74 44.29 5.54
CA GLN A 937 -3.24 44.16 4.17
C GLN A 937 -2.21 45.25 3.89
N VAL A 938 -1.14 44.89 3.21
CA VAL A 938 -0.04 45.80 2.85
C VAL A 938 0.32 45.62 1.39
N ASN A 939 0.33 46.73 0.65
CA ASN A 939 0.73 46.74 -0.75
C ASN A 939 2.25 46.74 -0.89
N PHE A 940 2.77 45.87 -1.75
CA PHE A 940 4.17 45.84 -2.14
C PHE A 940 4.32 46.16 -3.63
N ASN A 941 5.24 47.06 -3.96
CA ASN A 941 5.55 47.48 -5.33
C ASN A 941 7.00 47.15 -5.68
N GLY A 942 7.17 46.18 -6.59
CA GLY A 942 8.45 45.70 -7.08
C GLY A 942 8.98 46.45 -8.31
N ASN A 943 8.44 47.61 -8.69
CA ASN A 943 8.81 48.27 -9.94
C ASN A 943 10.32 48.62 -10.04
N ASN A 944 10.99 48.85 -8.91
CA ASN A 944 12.43 49.14 -8.85
C ASN A 944 13.32 47.90 -8.60
N LEU A 945 12.74 46.70 -8.62
CA LEU A 945 13.42 45.44 -8.35
C LEU A 945 13.65 44.65 -9.64
N SER A 946 14.57 43.68 -9.63
CA SER A 946 14.79 42.80 -10.77
C SER A 946 13.77 41.66 -10.76
N SER A 947 13.44 41.09 -11.92
CA SER A 947 12.62 39.88 -11.96
C SER A 947 13.32 38.77 -11.20
N GLY A 948 12.58 38.06 -10.34
CA GLY A 948 13.18 37.08 -9.45
C GLY A 948 12.32 36.77 -8.23
N ILE A 949 12.81 35.83 -7.42
CA ILE A 949 12.16 35.39 -6.19
C ILE A 949 12.55 36.33 -5.05
N TYR A 950 11.54 36.83 -4.35
CA TYR A 950 11.64 37.60 -3.13
C TYR A 950 11.01 36.83 -1.98
N ILE A 951 11.53 37.02 -0.78
CA ILE A 951 11.04 36.38 0.43
C ILE A 951 10.44 37.47 1.31
N TYR A 952 9.27 37.26 1.91
CA TYR A 952 8.70 38.20 2.86
C TYR A 952 8.41 37.51 4.19
N SER A 953 8.77 38.16 5.29
CA SER A 953 8.69 37.61 6.64
C SER A 953 7.90 38.53 7.56
N LEU A 954 6.85 37.98 8.18
CA LEU A 954 6.10 38.57 9.26
C LEU A 954 6.72 38.12 10.60
N ILE A 955 7.20 39.07 11.37
CA ILE A 955 7.82 38.87 12.67
C ILE A 955 6.89 39.47 13.72
N THR A 956 6.55 38.66 14.71
CA THR A 956 5.80 39.06 15.91
C THR A 956 6.55 38.60 17.16
N ASP A 957 6.08 39.01 18.33
CA ASP A 957 6.69 38.62 19.61
C ASP A 957 6.66 37.08 19.87
N LYS A 958 5.81 36.33 19.14
CA LYS A 958 5.60 34.89 19.33
C LYS A 958 6.19 34.01 18.23
N GLN A 959 6.30 34.51 16.99
CA GLN A 959 6.73 33.70 15.85
C GLN A 959 7.19 34.54 14.65
N ILE A 960 7.94 33.88 13.77
CA ILE A 960 8.35 34.38 12.47
C ILE A 960 7.70 33.50 11.40
N ILE A 961 6.89 34.08 10.52
CA ILE A 961 6.31 33.39 9.36
C ILE A 961 6.92 33.97 8.10
N THR A 962 7.42 33.11 7.22
CA THR A 962 8.09 33.51 5.98
C THR A 962 7.43 32.85 4.77
N LYS A 963 7.22 33.63 3.70
CA LYS A 963 6.69 33.16 2.42
C LYS A 963 7.51 33.74 1.26
N LYS A 964 7.30 33.22 0.04
CA LYS A 964 7.99 33.67 -1.18
C LYS A 964 7.02 34.29 -2.17
N MET A 965 7.49 35.27 -2.93
CA MET A 965 6.76 35.88 -4.05
C MET A 965 7.67 36.02 -5.27
N LEU A 966 7.09 35.87 -6.47
CA LEU A 966 7.81 35.94 -7.73
C LEU A 966 7.44 37.21 -8.48
N LEU A 967 8.43 38.09 -8.70
CA LEU A 967 8.28 39.26 -9.57
C LEU A 967 8.63 38.86 -11.00
N ILE A 968 7.68 39.02 -11.92
CA ILE A 968 7.89 38.87 -13.37
C ILE A 968 7.73 40.26 -13.99
N LYS A 969 8.70 40.69 -14.81
CA LYS A 969 8.63 41.98 -15.52
C LYS A 969 8.42 41.76 -16.99
#